data_AF-A0A8T9CDY1-F1
#
_entry.id   AF-A0A8T9CDY1-F1
#
_cell.length_a   1.000
_cell.length_b   1.000
_cell.length_c   1.000
_cell.angle_alpha   90.00
_cell.angle_beta   90.00
_cell.angle_gamma   90.00
#
_symmetry.space_group_name_H-M   'P 1'
#
loop_
_entity.id
_entity.type
_entity.pdbx_description
1 polymer ?
#
loop_
_entity_poly.entity_id
_entity_poly.type
_entity_poly.pdbx_seq_one_letter_code
_entity_poly.pdbx_strand_id
1 'polypeptide(L)'
;MDTTDDLRAAAAAFGDEPLLLSPDGQVITLARGYIPLLVNFTFEDKAAKGLRKRKAGSKPEPPVYLSALELVRDHRVFLLSGPSGSGKTSFAKHLCFRLSNTGSIESSPLIRNEDGVIHDEQWEGASVIPCYFMVDGPESFKGMIDNTLHNLVRCFTAERQATNSVLLIVIDTIEKAEKDGPVLLAELLALVKRFENIKLLLLGETTGAKHWRLPSEVVCHDLLPLLEAQRRQAISTLTQALPSQVAVGIGAAAATPAYFALALEARHRGDQIEEPLDAWLAVVAPDKVESERAIAQAFDNLQLGDDLQIHAQLKLSSIIPNFGALSGAVQRLLAARYLANLPVETAITLFQKNPVKSEPILRSLLTRLDTVGKSLELVEGLLRGSGITSQLGALLVSDFVPKSSQLQTQISSQMLAIIEESTLPVVQRAQAGQILSRQCDPRDLTALTNVPAGSFIFGSETHPNSQPPERISLEAFRVGLYPVVNRDFSLFARETGLDWQSPDGFASETQNSPATDLSWYDARSYCEWLTRRWRLSGKITYDEHVRLPTEPEWERASRGDQISTESEGLVYPWGTEWKDDTANYEGAGLNTSLFVLTMVTETLRISLEKVDFRPPTQVTDDTSVLTLKNLVFEPLLKWQPGGLAHPALFDRWEHSPDGRIWHFHIRKNAVFHDGEACVASHVIDFINAILDSRDTFGMRWSYHRYFAHTKFTAEDGLTIKIENPEPIADILDIFTEFYICRVASDGQPVLGTGRYSVIEFDKEESRAVLERVRPRDGEGNGPRRIIATAEPSAEERLRQLLDGRNDAAMNLERVEGELHFDPRLQWSKAQSTLSIIYYLNCCEGIFTSPEARLAVNYAVDTVALARDVFQNLAVPSATVASPFHLGAREAELEPISFDATKARELLEKIDTTTPIVLRTPTYMPERAEAITRFVASALEAMGLKVVVEVEADRPNYARQIGLEKNIGDLALFDSSPHSTYRILDDKISSTTKAVWWQGYQDAEVDRLIKVANGAVEESDREEAYRSCLERLRENPPWLFLLHPVEVFAARLDLQGLSLSCKGVLNIE
;
A
#
# COMPACT_ATOMS: atom_id res chain seq x y z
N MET A 1 -3.77 14.70 54.53
CA MET A 1 -3.55 15.96 53.80
C MET A 1 -4.92 16.58 53.75
N ASP A 2 -5.13 17.56 54.62
CA ASP A 2 -6.51 17.92 55.03
C ASP A 2 -6.91 19.28 54.42
N THR A 3 -5.99 19.94 53.72
CA THR A 3 -6.19 21.23 53.06
C THR A 3 -5.75 21.19 51.59
N THR A 4 -6.30 22.10 50.78
CA THR A 4 -5.94 22.26 49.36
C THR A 4 -4.48 22.72 49.16
N ASP A 5 -3.89 23.39 50.16
CA ASP A 5 -2.49 23.83 50.12
C ASP A 5 -1.51 22.67 50.37
N ASP A 6 -1.85 21.70 51.22
CA ASP A 6 -1.05 20.48 51.40
C ASP A 6 -0.92 19.69 50.10
N LEU A 7 -2.01 19.63 49.32
CA LEU A 7 -2.06 18.91 48.04
C LEU A 7 -1.21 19.61 46.97
N ARG A 8 -1.23 20.95 46.94
CA ARG A 8 -0.33 21.71 46.06
C ARG A 8 1.13 21.51 46.42
N ALA A 9 1.47 21.50 47.71
CA ALA A 9 2.83 21.26 48.18
C ALA A 9 3.31 19.84 47.78
N ALA A 10 2.46 18.83 47.94
CA ALA A 10 2.75 17.47 47.49
C ALA A 10 2.94 17.39 45.97
N ALA A 11 2.09 18.04 45.19
CA ALA A 11 2.23 18.10 43.73
C ALA A 11 3.49 18.86 43.28
N ALA A 12 3.88 19.92 43.98
CA ALA A 12 5.10 20.68 43.69
C ALA A 12 6.38 19.84 43.92
N ALA A 13 6.37 18.93 44.89
CA ALA A 13 7.50 18.04 45.17
C ALA A 13 7.82 17.07 44.01
N PHE A 14 6.86 16.81 43.10
CA PHE A 14 7.12 15.98 41.92
C PHE A 14 8.19 16.58 40.99
N GLY A 15 8.43 17.89 41.03
CA GLY A 15 9.46 18.53 40.21
C GLY A 15 10.88 18.02 40.48
N ASP A 16 11.13 17.52 41.70
CA ASP A 16 12.44 16.99 42.11
C ASP A 16 12.64 15.52 41.71
N GLU A 17 11.59 14.83 41.23
CA GLU A 17 11.71 13.44 40.80
C GLU A 17 12.54 13.32 39.50
N PRO A 18 13.42 12.30 39.39
CA PRO A 18 14.20 12.05 38.19
C PRO A 18 13.30 11.59 37.03
N LEU A 19 13.49 12.18 35.85
CA LEU A 19 12.86 11.75 34.60
C LEU A 19 13.78 10.77 33.84
N LEU A 20 15.00 11.20 33.56
CA LEU A 20 16.01 10.41 32.85
C LEU A 20 17.42 10.95 33.12
N LEU A 21 18.44 10.17 32.76
CA LEU A 21 19.83 10.59 32.76
C LEU A 21 20.22 11.08 31.36
N SER A 22 20.84 12.25 31.28
CA SER A 22 21.39 12.75 30.03
C SER A 22 22.61 11.93 29.61
N PRO A 23 23.00 11.95 28.32
CA PRO A 23 24.18 11.23 27.84
C PRO A 23 25.47 11.61 28.59
N ASP A 24 25.60 12.83 29.09
CA ASP A 24 26.75 13.31 29.89
C ASP A 24 26.67 12.94 31.38
N GLY A 25 25.62 12.23 31.82
CA GLY A 25 25.45 11.71 33.17
C GLY A 25 24.75 12.65 34.16
N GLN A 26 24.07 13.70 33.67
CA GLN A 26 23.26 14.59 34.52
C GLN A 26 21.86 14.02 34.73
N VAL A 27 21.35 14.09 35.96
CA VAL A 27 19.95 13.77 36.26
C VAL A 27 19.08 14.90 35.75
N ILE A 28 18.19 14.60 34.81
CA ILE A 28 17.14 15.51 34.33
C ILE A 28 15.89 15.21 35.17
N THR A 29 15.39 16.18 35.92
CA THR A 29 14.20 16.05 36.76
C THR A 29 12.92 16.48 36.03
N LEU A 30 11.75 16.14 36.58
CA LEU A 30 10.46 16.55 36.02
C LEU A 30 10.26 18.08 36.00
N ALA A 31 11.00 18.84 36.82
CA ALA A 31 11.01 20.30 36.75
C ALA A 31 11.67 20.84 35.47
N ARG A 32 12.65 20.11 34.91
CA ARG A 32 13.39 20.52 33.70
C ARG A 32 12.62 20.20 32.41
N GLY A 33 11.66 19.27 32.45
CA GLY A 33 10.80 18.94 31.33
C GLY A 33 10.12 17.57 31.46
N TYR A 34 9.51 17.10 30.38
CA TYR A 34 8.96 15.74 30.25
C TYR A 34 9.05 15.28 28.79
N ILE A 35 8.71 14.02 28.53
CA ILE A 35 8.58 13.48 27.16
C ILE A 35 7.10 13.59 26.77
N PRO A 36 6.72 14.45 25.82
CA PRO A 36 5.34 14.56 25.37
C PRO A 36 4.82 13.26 24.78
N LEU A 37 3.54 12.97 25.04
CA LEU A 37 2.92 11.70 24.69
C LEU A 37 1.76 11.94 23.72
N LEU A 38 1.75 11.22 22.60
CA LEU A 38 0.63 11.22 21.65
C LEU A 38 -0.34 10.09 21.97
N VAL A 39 -1.60 10.30 21.63
CA VAL A 39 -2.67 9.31 21.79
C VAL A 39 -3.17 8.83 20.44
N ASN A 40 -3.81 7.66 20.41
CA ASN A 40 -4.44 7.07 19.23
C ASN A 40 -5.75 7.79 18.80
N PHE A 41 -5.73 9.13 18.79
CA PHE A 41 -6.86 9.96 18.39
C PHE A 41 -6.34 11.17 17.60
N THR A 42 -6.93 11.45 16.45
CA THR A 42 -6.42 12.45 15.51
C THR A 42 -7.28 13.72 15.48
N PHE A 43 -6.72 14.82 14.96
CA PHE A 43 -7.49 16.05 14.74
C PHE A 43 -8.64 15.81 13.75
N GLU A 44 -8.45 14.92 12.78
CA GLU A 44 -9.45 14.52 11.80
C GLU A 44 -10.62 13.75 12.46
N ASP A 45 -10.32 12.82 13.37
CA ASP A 45 -11.35 12.08 14.12
C ASP A 45 -12.25 13.03 14.91
N LYS A 46 -11.63 14.04 15.54
CA LYS A 46 -12.33 15.11 16.27
C LYS A 46 -13.22 15.95 15.34
N ALA A 47 -12.81 16.18 14.10
CA ALA A 47 -13.55 16.98 13.12
C ALA A 47 -14.69 16.20 12.41
N ALA A 48 -14.51 14.90 12.18
CA ALA A 48 -15.33 14.12 11.24
C ALA A 48 -16.54 13.40 11.86
N LYS A 49 -16.73 13.41 13.18
CA LYS A 49 -17.74 12.55 13.87
C LYS A 49 -17.71 11.08 13.38
N GLY A 50 -16.53 10.57 13.02
CA GLY A 50 -16.35 9.21 12.51
C GLY A 50 -16.70 8.94 11.04
N LEU A 51 -17.04 9.96 10.23
CA LEU A 51 -17.33 9.78 8.79
C LEU A 51 -16.25 10.43 7.93
N ARG A 52 -15.30 9.62 7.44
CA ARG A 52 -14.31 10.04 6.44
C ARG A 52 -14.98 10.27 5.09
N LYS A 53 -15.48 11.49 4.85
CA LYS A 53 -15.86 11.93 3.49
C LYS A 53 -14.62 12.40 2.75
N ARG A 54 -14.09 11.56 1.86
CA ARG A 54 -13.16 12.03 0.81
C ARG A 54 -13.94 12.68 -0.33
N LYS A 55 -13.38 13.75 -0.89
CA LYS A 55 -13.76 14.23 -2.22
C LYS A 55 -13.04 13.34 -3.24
N ALA A 56 -13.69 13.03 -4.35
CA ALA A 56 -13.04 12.29 -5.44
C ALA A 56 -11.73 13.00 -5.84
N GLY A 57 -10.60 12.28 -5.83
CA GLY A 57 -9.29 12.80 -6.22
C GLY A 57 -8.41 13.42 -5.11
N SER A 58 -8.85 13.52 -3.85
CA SER A 58 -7.99 14.01 -2.75
C SER A 58 -7.17 12.88 -2.11
N LYS A 59 -5.86 13.07 -1.97
CA LYS A 59 -4.95 12.09 -1.34
C LYS A 59 -5.16 12.03 0.17
N PRO A 60 -4.96 10.86 0.82
CA PRO A 60 -4.89 10.77 2.28
C PRO A 60 -3.83 11.73 2.83
N GLU A 61 -4.22 12.64 3.71
CA GLU A 61 -3.24 13.31 4.57
C GLU A 61 -2.81 12.33 5.68
N PRO A 62 -1.51 12.26 6.01
CA PRO A 62 -1.03 11.46 7.13
C PRO A 62 -1.69 11.93 8.44
N PRO A 63 -2.09 11.02 9.34
CA PRO A 63 -2.85 11.36 10.53
C PRO A 63 -2.07 12.34 11.42
N VAL A 64 -2.76 13.35 11.96
CA VAL A 64 -2.19 14.32 12.90
C VAL A 64 -2.71 14.00 14.29
N TYR A 65 -1.86 13.49 15.18
CA TYR A 65 -2.28 12.98 16.48
C TYR A 65 -2.43 14.09 17.56
N LEU A 66 -3.43 13.93 18.42
CA LEU A 66 -3.61 14.74 19.63
C LEU A 66 -2.64 14.30 20.74
N SER A 67 -2.29 15.23 21.64
CA SER A 67 -1.43 14.92 22.79
C SER A 67 -2.26 14.48 23.99
N ALA A 68 -1.65 13.69 24.87
CA ALA A 68 -2.29 13.27 26.13
C ALA A 68 -2.70 14.48 26.99
N LEU A 69 -1.89 15.55 26.97
CA LEU A 69 -2.20 16.80 27.66
C LEU A 69 -3.51 17.42 27.18
N GLU A 70 -3.72 17.49 25.87
CA GLU A 70 -4.93 18.06 25.28
C GLU A 70 -6.17 17.23 25.59
N LEU A 71 -6.07 15.89 25.62
CA LEU A 71 -7.21 15.05 26.00
C LEU A 71 -7.56 15.19 27.48
N VAL A 72 -6.58 15.28 28.38
CA VAL A 72 -6.84 15.55 29.80
C VAL A 72 -7.50 16.93 29.99
N ARG A 73 -7.09 17.92 29.18
CA ARG A 73 -7.69 19.26 29.16
C ARG A 73 -9.13 19.23 28.65
N ASP A 74 -9.42 18.49 27.59
CA ASP A 74 -10.69 18.53 26.89
C ASP A 74 -11.76 17.61 27.51
N HIS A 75 -11.36 16.56 28.23
CA HIS A 75 -12.28 15.59 28.84
C HIS A 75 -12.43 15.76 30.36
N ARG A 76 -13.62 15.49 30.89
CA ARG A 76 -13.88 15.53 32.34
C ARG A 76 -13.42 14.25 33.04
N VAL A 77 -13.72 13.10 32.43
CA VAL A 77 -13.32 11.78 32.93
C VAL A 77 -12.59 11.09 31.79
N PHE A 78 -11.29 10.85 31.99
CA PHE A 78 -10.42 10.32 30.96
C PHE A 78 -9.54 9.20 31.50
N LEU A 79 -9.55 8.05 30.83
CA LEU A 79 -8.62 6.95 31.03
C LEU A 79 -7.53 7.03 29.96
N LEU A 80 -6.30 7.29 30.40
CA LEU A 80 -5.12 7.19 29.56
C LEU A 80 -4.49 5.81 29.77
N SER A 81 -4.58 4.95 28.75
CA SER A 81 -3.99 3.62 28.77
C SER A 81 -2.68 3.56 27.99
N GLY A 82 -1.82 2.62 28.36
CA GLY A 82 -0.57 2.35 27.64
C GLY A 82 0.19 1.21 28.30
N PRO A 83 1.21 0.62 27.65
CA PRO A 83 2.01 -0.42 28.28
C PRO A 83 2.80 0.11 29.49
N SER A 84 3.33 -0.81 30.30
CA SER A 84 4.30 -0.44 31.35
C SER A 84 5.47 0.33 30.73
N GLY A 85 5.97 1.37 31.41
CA GLY A 85 7.06 2.20 30.89
C GLY A 85 6.66 3.19 29.78
N SER A 86 5.36 3.32 29.46
CA SER A 86 4.88 4.26 28.43
C SER A 86 4.91 5.74 28.84
N GLY A 87 5.52 6.09 29.97
CA GLY A 87 5.64 7.47 30.44
C GLY A 87 4.40 8.08 31.12
N LYS A 88 3.26 7.36 31.22
CA LYS A 88 2.01 7.86 31.85
C LYS A 88 2.21 8.48 33.22
N THR A 89 2.87 7.76 34.11
CA THR A 89 3.13 8.19 35.49
C THR A 89 3.98 9.47 35.51
N SER A 90 5.08 9.50 34.75
CA SER A 90 5.95 10.67 34.64
C SER A 90 5.22 11.88 34.04
N PHE A 91 4.37 11.66 33.02
CA PHE A 91 3.51 12.69 32.45
C PHE A 91 2.54 13.24 33.49
N ALA A 92 1.82 12.39 34.21
CA ALA A 92 0.84 12.81 35.21
C ALA A 92 1.50 13.58 36.37
N LYS A 93 2.65 13.12 36.86
CA LYS A 93 3.41 13.83 37.89
C LYS A 93 3.93 15.18 37.40
N HIS A 94 4.44 15.25 36.17
CA HIS A 94 4.82 16.51 35.53
C HIS A 94 3.63 17.47 35.40
N LEU A 95 2.47 16.97 34.96
CA LEU A 95 1.23 17.74 34.87
C LEU A 95 0.82 18.31 36.23
N CYS A 96 0.83 17.48 37.28
CA CYS A 96 0.57 17.92 38.65
C CYS A 96 1.55 19.02 39.12
N PHE A 97 2.84 18.85 38.85
CA PHE A 97 3.87 19.84 39.19
C PHE A 97 3.67 21.20 38.47
N ARG A 98 3.39 21.18 37.16
CA ARG A 98 3.22 22.42 36.38
C ARG A 98 1.95 23.17 36.81
N LEU A 99 0.85 22.44 36.99
CA LEU A 99 -0.43 23.02 37.38
C LEU A 99 -0.43 23.53 38.83
N SER A 100 0.33 22.92 39.75
CA SER A 100 0.42 23.40 41.14
C SER A 100 1.18 24.73 41.28
N ASN A 101 2.17 24.98 40.41
CA ASN A 101 2.99 26.20 40.44
C ASN A 101 2.40 27.36 39.64
N THR A 102 1.98 27.11 38.40
CA THR A 102 1.63 28.18 37.44
C THR A 102 0.14 28.23 37.10
N GLY A 103 -0.63 27.18 37.39
CA GLY A 103 -2.05 27.08 37.05
C GLY A 103 -2.37 26.94 35.55
N SER A 104 -1.36 27.03 34.69
CA SER A 104 -1.42 26.89 33.23
C SER A 104 -0.17 26.18 32.70
N ILE A 105 -0.19 25.74 31.45
CA ILE A 105 0.99 25.22 30.75
C ILE A 105 1.15 26.03 29.48
N GLU A 106 2.27 26.73 29.36
CA GLU A 106 2.63 27.56 28.21
C GLU A 106 2.64 26.73 26.92
N SER A 107 2.30 27.38 25.81
CA SER A 107 2.32 26.79 24.47
C SER A 107 3.71 26.27 24.12
N SER A 108 3.80 24.99 23.80
CA SER A 108 5.06 24.33 23.41
C SER A 108 4.87 23.56 22.12
N PRO A 109 5.76 23.71 21.12
CA PRO A 109 5.65 23.00 19.85
C PRO A 109 5.85 21.50 20.04
N LEU A 110 4.92 20.70 19.51
CA LEU A 110 4.99 19.24 19.56
C LEU A 110 4.79 18.63 18.16
N ILE A 111 5.70 17.73 17.80
CA ILE A 111 5.58 16.92 16.57
C ILE A 111 4.43 15.91 16.74
N ARG A 112 3.53 15.89 15.76
CA ARG A 112 2.26 15.14 15.77
C ARG A 112 2.22 13.94 14.83
N ASN A 113 3.21 13.79 13.93
CA ASN A 113 3.36 12.66 13.02
C ASN A 113 4.82 12.54 12.52
N GLU A 114 5.14 11.47 11.78
CA GLU A 114 6.52 11.24 11.28
C GLU A 114 6.94 12.24 10.18
N ASP A 115 5.99 12.90 9.52
CA ASP A 115 6.29 13.98 8.56
C ASP A 115 6.73 15.27 9.23
N GLY A 116 6.74 15.30 10.58
CA GLY A 116 7.19 16.45 11.35
C GLY A 116 6.15 17.56 11.41
N VAL A 117 4.86 17.27 11.23
CA VAL A 117 3.79 18.25 11.46
C VAL A 117 3.83 18.69 12.91
N ILE A 118 3.93 20.00 13.15
CA ILE A 118 4.02 20.57 14.50
C ILE A 118 2.69 21.23 14.86
N HIS A 119 2.12 20.83 15.98
CA HIS A 119 1.06 21.58 16.66
C HIS A 119 1.45 21.79 18.10
N ASP A 120 1.25 23.01 18.58
CA ASP A 120 1.51 23.31 19.97
C ASP A 120 0.57 22.54 20.90
N GLU A 121 1.10 22.09 22.02
CA GLU A 121 0.29 21.69 23.16
C GLU A 121 0.29 22.81 24.21
N GLN A 122 -0.88 23.06 24.79
CA GLN A 122 -1.07 24.14 25.78
C GLN A 122 -2.21 23.81 26.73
N TRP A 123 -2.10 24.31 27.95
CA TRP A 123 -3.17 24.28 28.96
C TRP A 123 -3.48 25.70 29.41
N GLU A 124 -4.53 26.29 28.85
CA GLU A 124 -5.07 27.58 29.25
C GLU A 124 -6.45 27.41 29.91
N GLY A 125 -6.77 28.23 30.92
CA GLY A 125 -8.11 28.27 31.50
C GLY A 125 -8.15 28.42 33.02
N ALA A 126 -9.12 27.74 33.64
CA ALA A 126 -9.39 27.76 35.08
C ALA A 126 -8.19 27.31 35.92
N SER A 127 -8.00 27.92 37.10
CA SER A 127 -6.98 27.49 38.06
C SER A 127 -7.25 26.04 38.50
N VAL A 128 -6.34 25.14 38.16
CA VAL A 128 -6.44 23.71 38.47
C VAL A 128 -5.71 23.39 39.77
N ILE A 129 -6.34 22.58 40.63
CA ILE A 129 -5.74 22.01 41.83
C ILE A 129 -5.54 20.51 41.57
N PRO A 130 -4.30 20.06 41.32
CA PRO A 130 -4.04 18.64 41.05
C PRO A 130 -3.88 17.84 42.34
N CYS A 131 -4.37 16.60 42.34
CA CYS A 131 -4.18 15.61 43.39
C CYS A 131 -3.78 14.29 42.74
N TYR A 132 -2.79 13.60 43.29
CA TYR A 132 -2.27 12.36 42.72
C TYR A 132 -2.33 11.23 43.74
N PHE A 133 -2.88 10.11 43.33
CA PHE A 133 -3.04 8.91 44.14
C PHE A 133 -2.59 7.67 43.37
N MET A 134 -2.08 6.66 44.07
CA MET A 134 -1.75 5.36 43.47
C MET A 134 -2.60 4.26 44.09
N VAL A 135 -3.05 3.33 43.26
CA VAL A 135 -3.76 2.13 43.70
C VAL A 135 -2.75 1.02 43.95
N ASP A 136 -2.76 0.46 45.16
CA ASP A 136 -1.92 -0.69 45.53
C ASP A 136 -2.77 -1.87 46.01
N GLY A 137 -3.71 -2.27 45.15
CA GLY A 137 -4.66 -3.35 45.42
C GLY A 137 -6.12 -2.89 45.60
N PRO A 138 -7.08 -3.82 45.59
CA PRO A 138 -8.50 -3.52 45.74
C PRO A 138 -8.84 -2.78 47.05
N GLU A 139 -8.26 -3.21 48.18
CA GLU A 139 -8.50 -2.59 49.49
C GLU A 139 -7.95 -1.16 49.57
N SER A 140 -6.79 -0.92 48.96
CA SER A 140 -6.18 0.40 48.86
C SER A 140 -7.09 1.35 48.08
N PHE A 141 -7.62 0.91 46.94
CA PHE A 141 -8.50 1.73 46.13
C PHE A 141 -9.82 2.03 46.83
N LYS A 142 -10.44 1.00 47.43
CA LYS A 142 -11.67 1.18 48.23
C LYS A 142 -11.46 2.14 49.40
N GLY A 143 -10.40 1.94 50.19
CA GLY A 143 -10.08 2.81 51.32
C GLY A 143 -9.81 4.26 50.90
N MET A 144 -9.21 4.46 49.72
CA MET A 144 -9.01 5.77 49.12
C MET A 144 -10.33 6.45 48.77
N ILE A 145 -11.27 5.73 48.13
CA ILE A 145 -12.60 6.25 47.79
C ILE A 145 -13.37 6.62 49.07
N ASP A 146 -13.51 5.67 49.99
CA ASP A 146 -14.35 5.78 51.19
C ASP A 146 -13.89 6.88 52.15
N ASN A 147 -12.57 7.03 52.33
CA ASN A 147 -12.02 7.88 53.39
C ASN A 147 -11.31 9.14 52.88
N THR A 148 -10.64 9.06 51.73
CA THR A 148 -9.77 10.15 51.26
C THR A 148 -10.51 11.04 50.27
N LEU A 149 -11.04 10.44 49.18
CA LEU A 149 -11.68 11.19 48.10
C LEU A 149 -13.02 11.79 48.55
N HIS A 150 -13.81 11.07 49.35
CA HIS A 150 -15.03 11.62 49.93
C HIS A 150 -14.79 12.90 50.76
N ASN A 151 -13.75 12.90 51.61
CA ASN A 151 -13.39 14.06 52.41
C ASN A 151 -12.82 15.20 51.56
N LEU A 152 -11.97 14.87 50.58
CA LEU A 152 -11.38 15.84 49.65
C LEU A 152 -12.46 16.59 48.86
N VAL A 153 -13.39 15.85 48.25
CA VAL A 153 -14.51 16.42 47.47
C VAL A 153 -15.38 17.31 48.36
N ARG A 154 -15.66 16.88 49.60
CA ARG A 154 -16.41 17.69 50.56
C ARG A 154 -15.68 18.98 50.94
N CYS A 155 -14.39 18.93 51.25
CA CYS A 155 -13.62 20.13 51.61
C CYS A 155 -13.51 21.10 50.43
N PHE A 156 -13.19 20.59 49.23
CA PHE A 156 -13.10 21.40 48.01
C PHE A 156 -14.40 22.14 47.69
N THR A 157 -15.55 21.46 47.84
CA THR A 157 -16.87 22.05 47.57
C THR A 157 -17.33 23.01 48.67
N ALA A 158 -16.86 22.84 49.91
CA ALA A 158 -17.17 23.73 51.03
C ALA A 158 -16.32 25.02 51.06
N GLU A 159 -15.04 24.94 50.67
CA GLU A 159 -14.09 26.06 50.76
C GLU A 159 -14.31 27.15 49.68
N ARG A 160 -14.98 26.85 48.55
CA ARG A 160 -15.03 27.75 47.39
C ARG A 160 -16.39 27.81 46.70
N GLN A 161 -17.27 28.69 47.19
CA GLN A 161 -18.48 29.14 46.44
C GLN A 161 -18.21 30.30 45.46
N ALA A 162 -16.96 30.77 45.30
CA ALA A 162 -16.66 32.03 44.59
C ALA A 162 -15.49 32.01 43.58
N THR A 163 -14.90 30.84 43.26
CA THR A 163 -13.77 30.77 42.29
C THR A 163 -14.03 29.76 41.19
N ASN A 164 -13.72 30.11 39.95
CA ASN A 164 -13.80 29.26 38.76
C ASN A 164 -12.65 28.22 38.72
N SER A 165 -12.40 27.51 39.83
CA SER A 165 -11.30 26.55 40.00
C SER A 165 -11.76 25.11 39.75
N VAL A 166 -10.86 24.29 39.20
CA VAL A 166 -11.12 22.89 38.86
C VAL A 166 -10.24 21.98 39.74
N LEU A 167 -10.82 20.92 40.32
CA LEU A 167 -10.08 19.87 41.01
C LEU A 167 -9.75 18.76 40.02
N LEU A 168 -8.46 18.48 39.80
CA LEU A 168 -8.00 17.36 38.97
C LEU A 168 -7.56 16.22 39.89
N ILE A 169 -8.30 15.12 39.89
CA ILE A 169 -7.95 13.91 40.62
C ILE A 169 -7.27 12.95 39.64
N VAL A 170 -6.01 12.61 39.90
CA VAL A 170 -5.25 11.62 39.15
C VAL A 170 -5.17 10.34 39.97
N ILE A 171 -5.58 9.21 39.38
CA ILE A 171 -5.47 7.88 39.97
C ILE A 171 -4.63 7.01 39.06
N ASP A 172 -3.45 6.63 39.55
CA ASP A 172 -2.50 5.79 38.84
C ASP A 172 -2.62 4.32 39.26
N THR A 173 -2.09 3.46 38.39
CA THR A 173 -1.99 2.00 38.54
C THR A 173 -3.32 1.32 38.84
N ILE A 174 -4.39 1.78 38.19
CA ILE A 174 -5.75 1.30 38.46
C ILE A 174 -5.87 -0.21 38.21
N GLU A 175 -5.10 -0.78 37.28
CA GLU A 175 -5.10 -2.20 36.98
C GLU A 175 -4.83 -3.10 38.21
N LYS A 176 -4.15 -2.56 39.24
CA LYS A 176 -3.92 -3.27 40.51
C LYS A 176 -5.18 -3.49 41.34
N ALA A 177 -6.31 -2.84 41.02
CA ALA A 177 -7.60 -3.18 41.60
C ALA A 177 -8.20 -4.48 41.03
N GLU A 178 -7.55 -5.07 40.02
CA GLU A 178 -7.89 -6.37 39.44
C GLU A 178 -9.39 -6.48 39.09
N LYS A 179 -10.05 -7.55 39.55
CA LYS A 179 -11.47 -7.84 39.28
C LYS A 179 -12.44 -6.86 39.96
N ASP A 180 -12.02 -6.20 41.04
CA ASP A 180 -12.87 -5.28 41.80
C ASP A 180 -12.83 -3.86 41.20
N GLY A 181 -11.85 -3.58 40.34
CA GLY A 181 -11.62 -2.29 39.70
C GLY A 181 -12.86 -1.66 39.04
N PRO A 182 -13.64 -2.38 38.19
CA PRO A 182 -14.83 -1.81 37.55
C PRO A 182 -15.89 -1.32 38.55
N VAL A 183 -16.11 -2.08 39.64
CA VAL A 183 -17.11 -1.72 40.67
C VAL A 183 -16.65 -0.49 41.43
N LEU A 184 -15.39 -0.47 41.86
CA LEU A 184 -14.79 0.66 42.58
C LEU A 184 -14.73 1.91 41.69
N LEU A 185 -14.47 1.75 40.40
CA LEU A 185 -14.52 2.85 39.44
C LEU A 185 -15.93 3.42 39.31
N ALA A 186 -16.96 2.58 39.27
CA ALA A 186 -18.35 3.05 39.24
C ALA A 186 -18.73 3.84 40.51
N GLU A 187 -18.27 3.38 41.69
CA GLU A 187 -18.45 4.11 42.96
C GLU A 187 -17.78 5.48 42.94
N LEU A 188 -16.52 5.54 42.46
CA LEU A 188 -15.78 6.78 42.28
C LEU A 188 -16.47 7.74 41.31
N LEU A 189 -16.98 7.23 40.18
CA LEU A 189 -17.70 8.04 39.21
C LEU A 189 -18.99 8.61 39.81
N ALA A 190 -19.73 7.81 40.58
CA ALA A 190 -20.92 8.28 41.29
C ALA A 190 -20.62 9.41 42.29
N LEU A 191 -19.44 9.38 42.94
CA LEU A 191 -18.97 10.44 43.83
C LEU A 191 -18.71 11.75 43.07
N VAL A 192 -17.99 11.70 41.95
CA VAL A 192 -17.56 12.92 41.22
C VAL A 192 -18.61 13.46 40.26
N LYS A 193 -19.52 12.61 39.74
CA LYS A 193 -20.54 12.96 38.73
C LYS A 193 -21.38 14.17 39.13
N ARG A 194 -21.62 14.37 40.43
CA ARG A 194 -22.41 15.46 41.02
C ARG A 194 -21.77 16.85 40.90
N PHE A 195 -20.49 16.96 40.54
CA PHE A 195 -19.73 18.21 40.55
C PHE A 195 -19.01 18.46 39.22
N GLU A 196 -19.46 19.45 38.44
CA GLU A 196 -18.93 19.75 37.10
C GLU A 196 -17.48 20.25 37.10
N ASN A 197 -17.03 20.85 38.21
CA ASN A 197 -15.67 21.37 38.39
C ASN A 197 -14.67 20.32 38.91
N ILE A 198 -15.02 19.04 38.88
CA ILE A 198 -14.11 17.93 39.22
C ILE A 198 -13.80 17.14 37.95
N LYS A 199 -12.51 17.04 37.65
CA LYS A 199 -11.94 16.20 36.59
C LYS A 199 -11.27 14.97 37.17
N LEU A 200 -11.36 13.86 36.45
CA LEU A 200 -10.77 12.58 36.82
C LEU A 200 -9.88 12.10 35.67
N LEU A 201 -8.59 11.92 35.98
CA LEU A 201 -7.62 11.26 35.12
C LEU A 201 -7.27 9.91 35.72
N LEU A 202 -7.57 8.85 34.98
CA LEU A 202 -7.25 7.48 35.33
C LEU A 202 -6.08 7.04 34.47
N LEU A 203 -5.06 6.42 35.06
CA LEU A 203 -3.94 5.84 34.33
C LEU A 203 -3.94 4.33 34.55
N GLY A 204 -3.84 3.57 33.45
CA GLY A 204 -3.86 2.10 33.52
C GLY A 204 -2.97 1.42 32.49
N GLU A 205 -2.53 0.19 32.78
CA GLU A 205 -1.89 -0.67 31.78
C GLU A 205 -2.91 -1.19 30.76
N THR A 206 -2.57 -1.15 29.46
CA THR A 206 -3.45 -1.60 28.36
C THR A 206 -3.92 -3.04 28.55
N THR A 207 -3.07 -3.94 29.03
CA THR A 207 -3.42 -5.36 29.23
C THR A 207 -4.25 -5.62 30.49
N GLY A 208 -4.36 -4.66 31.41
CA GLY A 208 -5.11 -4.81 32.65
C GLY A 208 -6.45 -4.07 32.61
N ALA A 209 -6.37 -2.74 32.42
CA ALA A 209 -7.53 -1.86 32.52
C ALA A 209 -8.45 -1.88 31.28
N LYS A 210 -7.95 -2.24 30.10
CA LYS A 210 -8.77 -2.27 28.85
C LYS A 210 -9.79 -3.41 28.83
N HIS A 211 -9.59 -4.45 29.64
CA HIS A 211 -10.57 -5.52 29.82
C HIS A 211 -11.73 -5.14 30.74
N TRP A 212 -11.66 -3.97 31.37
CA TRP A 212 -12.75 -3.51 32.21
C TRP A 212 -13.89 -2.96 31.37
N ARG A 213 -15.12 -3.31 31.77
CA ARG A 213 -16.31 -2.66 31.24
C ARG A 213 -16.39 -1.24 31.81
N LEU A 214 -15.99 -0.27 31.01
CA LEU A 214 -15.99 1.14 31.41
C LEU A 214 -17.40 1.73 31.22
N PRO A 215 -17.89 2.55 32.17
CA PRO A 215 -19.09 3.36 31.96
C PRO A 215 -18.93 4.30 30.77
N SER A 216 -20.02 4.58 30.04
CA SER A 216 -20.00 5.41 28.83
C SER A 216 -19.50 6.84 29.02
N GLU A 217 -19.41 7.31 30.27
CA GLU A 217 -18.87 8.62 30.64
C GLU A 217 -17.34 8.66 30.63
N VAL A 218 -16.67 7.51 30.64
CA VAL A 218 -15.22 7.39 30.63
C VAL A 218 -14.73 7.37 29.19
N VAL A 219 -14.06 8.44 28.77
CA VAL A 219 -13.35 8.44 27.49
C VAL A 219 -12.02 7.71 27.69
N CYS A 220 -11.65 6.81 26.77
CA CYS A 220 -10.46 5.99 26.87
C CYS A 220 -9.64 6.07 25.58
N HIS A 221 -8.35 6.41 25.69
CA HIS A 221 -7.42 6.43 24.57
C HIS A 221 -6.08 5.82 24.96
N ASP A 222 -5.47 5.11 24.01
CA ASP A 222 -4.17 4.47 24.16
C ASP A 222 -3.05 5.43 23.76
N LEU A 223 -1.94 5.37 24.50
CA LEU A 223 -0.71 6.02 24.13
C LEU A 223 -0.05 5.36 22.93
N LEU A 224 0.41 6.20 22.00
CA LEU A 224 1.25 5.76 20.89
C LEU A 224 2.70 5.56 21.36
N PRO A 225 3.45 4.64 20.74
CA PRO A 225 4.90 4.64 20.82
C PRO A 225 5.44 6.01 20.37
N LEU A 226 6.56 6.44 20.97
CA LEU A 226 7.22 7.67 20.55
C LEU A 226 7.64 7.54 19.08
N LEU A 227 7.35 8.57 18.29
CA LEU A 227 7.86 8.70 16.92
C LEU A 227 9.37 8.91 16.92
N GLU A 228 10.08 8.58 15.84
CA GLU A 228 11.51 8.89 15.75
C GLU A 228 11.74 10.41 15.85
N ALA A 229 10.91 11.18 15.15
CA ALA A 229 10.93 12.63 15.21
C ALA A 229 10.72 13.17 16.64
N GLN A 230 9.81 12.56 17.42
CA GLN A 230 9.58 12.91 18.82
C GLN A 230 10.79 12.57 19.72
N ARG A 231 11.43 11.41 19.52
CA ARG A 231 12.64 11.03 20.28
C ARG A 231 13.76 12.03 20.03
N ARG A 232 13.97 12.45 18.78
CA ARG A 232 14.96 13.48 18.42
C ARG A 232 14.63 14.83 19.06
N GLN A 233 13.37 15.24 19.03
CA GLN A 233 12.91 16.47 19.68
C GLN A 233 13.13 16.41 21.21
N ALA A 234 12.82 15.28 21.84
CA ALA A 234 13.02 15.08 23.28
C ALA A 234 14.49 15.18 23.68
N ILE A 235 15.42 14.58 22.89
CA ILE A 235 16.87 14.71 23.12
C ILE A 235 17.28 16.17 23.09
N SER A 236 16.91 16.89 22.03
CA SER A 236 17.25 18.30 21.86
C SER A 236 16.75 19.15 23.03
N THR A 237 15.49 18.96 23.41
CA THR A 237 14.79 19.76 24.42
C THR A 237 15.33 19.48 25.83
N LEU A 238 15.53 18.21 26.18
CA LEU A 238 15.89 17.81 27.54
C LEU A 238 17.40 17.90 27.79
N THR A 239 18.24 17.66 26.78
CA THR A 239 19.70 17.56 26.93
C THR A 239 20.46 18.77 26.37
N GLN A 240 19.83 19.66 25.59
CA GLN A 240 20.48 20.76 24.86
C GLN A 240 21.57 20.30 23.87
N ALA A 241 21.65 19.00 23.57
CA ALA A 241 22.56 18.46 22.57
C ALA A 241 22.05 18.73 21.14
N LEU A 242 22.97 18.95 20.20
CA LEU A 242 22.60 19.19 18.79
C LEU A 242 21.99 17.92 18.16
N PRO A 243 20.80 18.00 17.54
CA PRO A 243 20.09 16.85 16.98
C PRO A 243 20.88 16.03 15.94
N SER A 244 21.81 16.68 15.23
CA SER A 244 22.63 16.08 14.17
C SER A 244 23.78 15.21 14.67
N GLN A 245 24.07 15.22 15.98
CA GLN A 245 25.21 14.52 16.57
C GLN A 245 24.83 13.30 17.41
N VAL A 246 23.53 13.00 17.57
CA VAL A 246 23.07 12.00 18.53
C VAL A 246 22.45 10.80 17.81
N ALA A 247 23.22 9.72 17.72
CA ALA A 247 22.76 8.40 17.27
C ALA A 247 22.15 7.55 18.41
N VAL A 248 21.96 8.14 19.59
CA VAL A 248 21.53 7.47 20.83
C VAL A 248 20.01 7.59 20.98
N GLY A 249 19.32 6.51 21.36
CA GLY A 249 17.88 6.50 21.64
C GLY A 249 16.96 6.71 20.43
N ILE A 250 17.49 6.70 19.20
CA ILE A 250 16.71 6.89 17.97
C ILE A 250 16.24 5.57 17.34
N GLY A 251 16.73 4.43 17.78
CA GLY A 251 16.34 3.11 17.27
C GLY A 251 14.87 2.76 17.54
N ALA A 252 14.32 1.84 16.75
CA ALA A 252 12.89 1.52 16.79
C ALA A 252 12.45 0.89 18.12
N ALA A 253 13.29 0.04 18.74
CA ALA A 253 12.96 -0.58 20.03
C ALA A 253 12.96 0.44 21.20
N ALA A 254 13.55 1.61 21.00
CA ALA A 254 13.50 2.73 21.94
C ALA A 254 12.19 3.55 21.86
N ALA A 255 11.18 3.12 21.11
CA ALA A 255 9.92 3.87 21.00
C ALA A 255 9.11 3.96 22.31
N THR A 256 9.35 3.09 23.29
CA THR A 256 8.75 3.20 24.63
C THR A 256 9.57 4.17 25.49
N PRO A 257 8.99 5.19 26.16
CA PRO A 257 9.72 6.14 27.00
C PRO A 257 10.72 5.55 28.01
N ALA A 258 10.38 4.44 28.67
CA ALA A 258 11.32 3.75 29.58
C ALA A 258 12.53 3.15 28.85
N TYR A 259 12.32 2.62 27.64
CA TYR A 259 13.37 2.05 26.79
C TYR A 259 14.22 3.13 26.14
N PHE A 260 13.60 4.25 25.76
CA PHE A 260 14.27 5.46 25.34
C PHE A 260 15.21 6.00 26.43
N ALA A 261 14.71 6.15 27.67
CA ALA A 261 15.53 6.59 28.80
C ALA A 261 16.70 5.63 29.06
N LEU A 262 16.44 4.32 29.02
CA LEU A 262 17.48 3.29 29.14
C LEU A 262 18.55 3.40 28.04
N ALA A 263 18.12 3.60 26.79
CA ALA A 263 19.03 3.77 25.65
C ALA A 263 19.88 5.04 25.77
N LEU A 264 19.31 6.14 26.26
CA LEU A 264 20.06 7.37 26.55
C LEU A 264 21.14 7.15 27.62
N GLU A 265 20.77 6.52 28.73
CA GLU A 265 21.68 6.25 29.84
C GLU A 265 22.79 5.29 29.43
N ALA A 266 22.47 4.26 28.64
CA ALA A 266 23.42 3.32 28.09
C ALA A 266 24.26 3.88 26.92
N ARG A 267 23.97 5.09 26.44
CA ARG A 267 24.54 5.68 25.21
C ARG A 267 24.40 4.75 23.99
N HIS A 268 23.26 4.07 23.89
CA HIS A 268 22.95 3.10 22.86
C HIS A 268 21.91 3.62 21.86
N ARG A 269 21.94 3.15 20.60
CA ARG A 269 20.94 3.53 19.59
C ARG A 269 19.55 3.02 19.92
N GLY A 270 19.46 1.76 20.35
CA GLY A 270 18.22 1.12 20.80
C GLY A 270 17.42 0.45 19.68
N ASP A 271 18.09 -0.27 18.78
CA ASP A 271 17.45 -1.07 17.73
C ASP A 271 16.94 -2.42 18.23
N GLN A 272 17.63 -2.99 19.22
CA GLN A 272 17.22 -4.12 20.06
C GLN A 272 17.29 -3.64 21.51
N ILE A 273 16.27 -3.86 22.33
CA ILE A 273 16.23 -3.25 23.68
C ILE A 273 17.06 -4.01 24.71
N GLU A 274 17.34 -5.28 24.46
CA GLU A 274 18.21 -6.14 25.25
C GLU A 274 19.64 -5.59 25.31
N GLU A 275 20.15 -5.01 24.22
CA GLU A 275 21.51 -4.46 24.14
C GLU A 275 21.73 -3.22 25.03
N PRO A 276 20.89 -2.16 24.96
CA PRO A 276 20.94 -1.05 25.93
C PRO A 276 20.83 -1.50 27.38
N LEU A 277 19.94 -2.46 27.68
CA LEU A 277 19.83 -2.99 29.04
C LEU A 277 21.14 -3.61 29.50
N ASP A 278 21.78 -4.38 28.63
CA ASP A 278 22.99 -5.10 28.99
C ASP A 278 24.19 -4.16 29.17
N ALA A 279 24.27 -3.12 28.32
CA ALA A 279 25.23 -2.02 28.47
C ALA A 279 24.97 -1.20 29.75
N TRP A 280 23.72 -0.88 30.05
CA TRP A 280 23.33 -0.19 31.27
C TRP A 280 23.71 -0.99 32.51
N LEU A 281 23.38 -2.28 32.55
CA LEU A 281 23.67 -3.14 33.69
C LEU A 281 25.18 -3.27 33.95
N ALA A 282 25.99 -3.31 32.89
CA ALA A 282 27.45 -3.35 33.00
C ALA A 282 28.04 -2.07 33.64
N VAL A 283 27.32 -0.95 33.57
CA VAL A 283 27.72 0.33 34.19
C VAL A 283 27.25 0.40 35.64
N VAL A 284 25.98 0.06 35.92
CA VAL A 284 25.39 0.23 37.25
C VAL A 284 25.67 -0.92 38.22
N ALA A 285 26.02 -2.10 37.71
CA ALA A 285 26.40 -3.27 38.48
C ALA A 285 27.58 -4.00 37.82
N PRO A 286 28.81 -3.41 37.83
CA PRO A 286 29.97 -3.98 37.15
C PRO A 286 30.48 -5.27 37.78
N ASP A 287 30.20 -5.51 39.07
CA ASP A 287 30.50 -6.78 39.72
C ASP A 287 29.49 -7.86 39.30
N LYS A 288 30.00 -9.03 38.88
CA LYS A 288 29.19 -10.13 38.36
C LYS A 288 28.19 -10.66 39.39
N VAL A 289 28.59 -10.77 40.66
CA VAL A 289 27.71 -11.28 41.73
C VAL A 289 26.62 -10.26 42.04
N GLU A 290 26.95 -8.97 42.06
CA GLU A 290 25.97 -7.89 42.22
C GLU A 290 24.98 -7.82 41.06
N SER A 291 25.47 -7.96 39.81
CA SER A 291 24.63 -8.03 38.62
C SER A 291 23.66 -9.23 38.65
N GLU A 292 24.14 -10.42 39.01
CA GLU A 292 23.30 -11.62 39.13
C GLU A 292 22.24 -11.48 40.22
N ARG A 293 22.57 -10.84 41.35
CA ARG A 293 21.59 -10.53 42.40
C ARG A 293 20.56 -9.50 41.93
N ALA A 294 20.98 -8.49 41.18
CA ALA A 294 20.09 -7.44 40.67
C ALA A 294 19.02 -8.02 39.74
N ILE A 295 19.41 -8.85 38.77
CA ILE A 295 18.46 -9.49 37.84
C ILE A 295 17.53 -10.49 38.56
N ALA A 296 18.01 -11.21 39.59
CA ALA A 296 17.18 -12.10 40.41
C ALA A 296 16.16 -11.31 41.26
N GLN A 297 16.57 -10.20 41.88
CA GLN A 297 15.66 -9.35 42.64
C GLN A 297 14.58 -8.72 41.73
N ALA A 298 14.93 -8.35 40.49
CA ALA A 298 13.95 -7.85 39.52
C ALA A 298 12.91 -8.91 39.15
N PHE A 299 13.31 -10.18 39.07
CA PHE A 299 12.39 -11.30 38.88
C PHE A 299 11.43 -11.46 40.08
N ASP A 300 11.96 -11.42 41.31
CA ASP A 300 11.15 -11.52 42.54
C ASP A 300 10.17 -10.34 42.69
N ASN A 301 10.57 -9.12 42.32
CA ASN A 301 9.73 -7.92 42.40
C ASN A 301 8.45 -7.99 41.55
N LEU A 302 8.47 -8.78 40.46
CA LEU A 302 7.30 -8.95 39.59
C LEU A 302 6.22 -9.86 40.20
N GLN A 303 6.49 -10.50 41.35
CA GLN A 303 5.53 -11.31 42.11
C GLN A 303 4.78 -12.32 41.23
N LEU A 304 5.51 -13.08 40.41
CA LEU A 304 4.95 -14.00 39.43
C LEU A 304 4.49 -15.35 40.03
N GLY A 305 4.45 -15.48 41.37
CA GLY A 305 3.90 -16.61 42.13
C GLY A 305 4.73 -17.02 43.36
N ASP A 306 4.08 -17.55 44.41
CA ASP A 306 4.70 -17.87 45.71
C ASP A 306 5.70 -19.06 45.66
N ASP A 307 5.46 -20.07 44.81
CA ASP A 307 6.31 -21.28 44.76
C ASP A 307 7.60 -21.14 43.92
N LEU A 308 7.73 -20.03 43.18
CA LEU A 308 8.87 -19.76 42.28
C LEU A 308 9.79 -18.67 42.84
N GLN A 309 9.56 -18.20 44.07
CA GLN A 309 10.40 -17.20 44.72
C GLN A 309 11.82 -17.76 44.87
N ILE A 310 12.78 -17.18 44.14
CA ILE A 310 14.20 -17.53 44.29
C ILE A 310 14.78 -16.49 45.23
N HIS A 311 14.51 -16.67 46.52
CA HIS A 311 14.84 -15.69 47.56
C HIS A 311 16.25 -15.10 47.41
N ALA A 312 16.34 -13.88 46.86
CA ALA A 312 17.55 -13.07 46.96
C ALA A 312 17.73 -12.67 48.42
N GLN A 313 18.64 -13.32 49.14
CA GLN A 313 18.81 -13.16 50.60
C GLN A 313 19.30 -11.76 51.07
N LEU A 314 19.44 -10.75 50.20
CA LEU A 314 19.98 -9.41 50.53
C LEU A 314 19.33 -8.28 49.71
N LYS A 315 18.91 -7.18 50.38
CA LYS A 315 18.36 -5.97 49.74
C LYS A 315 19.44 -5.19 48.97
N LEU A 316 19.27 -5.05 47.66
CA LEU A 316 20.17 -4.30 46.74
C LEU A 316 20.04 -2.76 46.78
N SER A 317 19.11 -2.22 47.57
CA SER A 317 18.84 -0.77 47.66
C SER A 317 20.06 0.07 48.09
N SER A 318 21.13 -0.57 48.55
CA SER A 318 22.41 0.05 48.91
C SER A 318 23.40 0.18 47.74
N ILE A 319 23.19 -0.49 46.61
CA ILE A 319 24.13 -0.55 45.47
C ILE A 319 23.58 0.20 44.26
N ILE A 320 22.31 0.00 43.91
CA ILE A 320 21.62 0.76 42.86
C ILE A 320 20.53 1.62 43.52
N PRO A 321 20.73 2.95 43.61
CA PRO A 321 19.71 3.86 44.12
C PRO A 321 18.39 3.67 43.35
N ASN A 322 17.27 3.58 44.06
CA ASN A 322 15.93 3.47 43.48
C ASN A 322 15.69 2.24 42.59
N PHE A 323 16.41 1.12 42.80
CA PHE A 323 16.20 -0.12 42.03
C PHE A 323 14.75 -0.63 42.04
N GLY A 324 14.02 -0.46 43.16
CA GLY A 324 12.60 -0.80 43.27
C GLY A 324 11.64 0.15 42.52
N ALA A 325 12.14 1.30 42.05
CA ALA A 325 11.39 2.29 41.29
C ALA A 325 11.57 2.16 39.76
N LEU A 326 12.33 1.15 39.29
CA LEU A 326 12.41 0.82 37.87
C LEU A 326 11.02 0.50 37.32
N SER A 327 10.73 0.96 36.11
CA SER A 327 9.46 0.64 35.47
C SER A 327 9.29 -0.88 35.30
N GLY A 328 8.04 -1.36 35.34
CA GLY A 328 7.74 -2.78 35.10
C GLY A 328 8.32 -3.29 33.77
N ALA A 329 8.38 -2.43 32.74
CA ALA A 329 9.01 -2.74 31.46
C ALA A 329 10.50 -3.09 31.59
N VAL A 330 11.28 -2.33 32.37
CA VAL A 330 12.70 -2.60 32.59
C VAL A 330 12.89 -3.81 33.51
N GLN A 331 12.06 -3.95 34.55
CA GLN A 331 12.09 -5.12 35.43
C GLN A 331 11.83 -6.43 34.67
N ARG A 332 10.90 -6.42 33.70
CA ARG A 332 10.62 -7.58 32.83
C ARG A 332 11.81 -7.96 31.94
N LEU A 333 12.58 -7.00 31.44
CA LEU A 333 13.82 -7.27 30.68
C LEU A 333 14.92 -7.87 31.56
N LEU A 334 15.07 -7.38 32.80
CA LEU A 334 16.00 -7.94 33.78
C LEU A 334 15.59 -9.37 34.17
N ALA A 335 14.30 -9.60 34.37
CA ALA A 335 13.74 -10.93 34.62
C ALA A 335 14.00 -11.90 33.45
N ALA A 336 13.86 -11.44 32.20
CA ALA A 336 14.18 -12.24 31.02
C ALA A 336 15.67 -12.61 30.96
N ARG A 337 16.55 -11.66 31.28
CA ARG A 337 18.00 -11.91 31.41
C ARG A 337 18.32 -12.92 32.50
N TYR A 338 17.60 -12.88 33.63
CA TYR A 338 17.74 -13.86 34.69
C TYR A 338 17.31 -15.26 34.23
N LEU A 339 16.14 -15.38 33.59
CA LEU A 339 15.64 -16.65 33.06
C LEU A 339 16.58 -17.26 32.00
N ALA A 340 17.32 -16.45 31.24
CA ALA A 340 18.29 -16.95 30.28
C ALA A 340 19.43 -17.79 30.92
N ASN A 341 19.64 -17.65 32.23
CA ASN A 341 20.62 -18.44 33.00
C ASN A 341 20.03 -19.70 33.63
N LEU A 342 18.72 -19.94 33.50
CA LEU A 342 18.01 -21.07 34.08
C LEU A 342 17.61 -22.10 32.99
N PRO A 343 17.23 -23.33 33.37
CA PRO A 343 16.64 -24.29 32.43
C PRO A 343 15.37 -23.74 31.78
N VAL A 344 15.15 -24.08 30.49
CA VAL A 344 14.01 -23.61 29.69
C VAL A 344 12.67 -24.02 30.33
N GLU A 345 12.63 -25.15 31.03
CA GLU A 345 11.48 -25.66 31.78
C GLU A 345 10.98 -24.68 32.85
N THR A 346 11.87 -23.86 33.42
CA THR A 346 11.48 -22.82 34.38
C THR A 346 10.62 -21.76 33.70
N ALA A 347 11.00 -21.33 32.49
CA ALA A 347 10.22 -20.36 31.72
C ALA A 347 8.88 -20.94 31.25
N ILE A 348 8.85 -22.22 30.84
CA ILE A 348 7.62 -22.92 30.46
C ILE A 348 6.66 -23.02 31.66
N THR A 349 7.16 -23.41 32.83
CA THR A 349 6.37 -23.52 34.07
C THR A 349 5.81 -22.16 34.48
N LEU A 350 6.63 -21.11 34.39
CA LEU A 350 6.22 -19.74 34.65
C LEU A 350 5.05 -19.32 33.73
N PHE A 351 5.16 -19.61 32.43
CA PHE A 351 4.12 -19.32 31.47
C PHE A 351 2.83 -20.10 31.72
N GLN A 352 2.94 -21.38 32.08
CA GLN A 352 1.76 -22.20 32.39
C GLN A 352 1.00 -21.68 33.62
N LYS A 353 1.70 -21.17 34.63
CA LYS A 353 1.08 -20.59 35.83
C LYS A 353 0.48 -19.21 35.57
N ASN A 354 1.18 -18.35 34.83
CA ASN A 354 0.83 -16.94 34.66
C ASN A 354 1.09 -16.45 33.22
N PRO A 355 0.34 -16.93 32.21
CA PRO A 355 0.68 -16.70 30.80
C PRO A 355 0.64 -15.21 30.44
N VAL A 356 -0.37 -14.46 30.91
CA VAL A 356 -0.51 -13.03 30.63
C VAL A 356 0.60 -12.19 31.27
N LYS A 357 0.94 -12.44 32.54
CA LYS A 357 1.98 -11.65 33.24
C LYS A 357 3.39 -11.99 32.76
N SER A 358 3.60 -13.21 32.28
CA SER A 358 4.92 -13.69 31.85
C SER A 358 5.19 -13.47 30.36
N GLU A 359 4.17 -13.30 29.51
CA GLU A 359 4.32 -13.07 28.06
C GLU A 359 5.41 -12.04 27.71
N PRO A 360 5.46 -10.82 28.29
CA PRO A 360 6.46 -9.84 27.89
C PRO A 360 7.88 -10.23 28.29
N ILE A 361 8.02 -11.02 29.37
CA ILE A 361 9.31 -11.55 29.86
C ILE A 361 9.79 -12.61 28.88
N LEU A 362 8.90 -13.53 28.49
CA LEU A 362 9.25 -14.62 27.58
C LEU A 362 9.53 -14.13 26.16
N ARG A 363 8.88 -13.05 25.71
CA ARG A 363 9.19 -12.40 24.43
C ARG A 363 10.65 -11.89 24.38
N SER A 364 11.11 -11.22 25.46
CA SER A 364 12.52 -10.82 25.57
C SER A 364 13.44 -12.03 25.75
N LEU A 365 13.03 -13.05 26.50
CA LEU A 365 13.80 -14.29 26.66
C LEU A 365 14.01 -15.02 25.32
N LEU A 366 12.98 -15.14 24.49
CA LEU A 366 13.07 -15.74 23.15
C LEU A 366 14.10 -15.02 22.28
N THR A 367 14.06 -13.68 22.27
CA THR A 367 15.05 -12.84 21.58
C THR A 367 16.48 -13.13 22.08
N ARG A 368 16.66 -13.24 23.41
CA ARG A 368 17.96 -13.56 24.00
C ARG A 368 18.43 -14.98 23.67
N LEU A 369 17.54 -15.96 23.73
CA LEU A 369 17.87 -17.37 23.47
C LEU A 369 18.14 -17.65 21.98
N ASP A 370 17.60 -16.84 21.08
CA ASP A 370 17.83 -16.99 19.65
C ASP A 370 19.30 -16.75 19.30
N THR A 371 19.93 -15.75 19.93
CA THR A 371 21.37 -15.47 19.76
C THR A 371 22.28 -16.63 20.17
N VAL A 372 21.79 -17.53 21.04
CA VAL A 372 22.54 -18.69 21.55
C VAL A 372 21.98 -20.04 21.07
N GLY A 373 21.05 -20.04 20.11
CA GLY A 373 20.51 -21.25 19.47
C GLY A 373 19.61 -22.12 20.35
N LYS A 374 19.07 -21.58 21.45
CA LYS A 374 18.18 -22.28 22.40
C LYS A 374 16.69 -21.90 22.28
N SER A 375 16.35 -20.98 21.38
CA SER A 375 14.98 -20.46 21.20
C SER A 375 13.98 -21.57 20.84
N LEU A 376 14.39 -22.56 20.02
CA LEU A 376 13.51 -23.62 19.52
C LEU A 376 12.92 -24.49 20.65
N GLU A 377 13.71 -24.83 21.67
CA GLU A 377 13.24 -25.65 22.79
C GLU A 377 12.13 -24.95 23.59
N LEU A 378 12.28 -23.64 23.81
CA LEU A 378 11.27 -22.82 24.47
C LEU A 378 10.02 -22.69 23.59
N VAL A 379 10.18 -22.45 22.29
CA VAL A 379 9.06 -22.37 21.33
C VAL A 379 8.23 -23.66 21.36
N GLU A 380 8.87 -24.82 21.22
CA GLU A 380 8.17 -26.11 21.26
C GLU A 380 7.47 -26.32 22.62
N GLY A 381 8.14 -25.96 23.72
CA GLY A 381 7.58 -26.07 25.06
C GLY A 381 6.32 -25.24 25.28
N LEU A 382 6.29 -24.01 24.75
CA LEU A 382 5.13 -23.11 24.82
C LEU A 382 3.96 -23.59 23.96
N LEU A 383 4.24 -24.28 22.85
CA LEU A 383 3.22 -24.85 21.96
C LEU A 383 2.60 -26.16 22.50
N ARG A 384 3.34 -26.95 23.30
CA ARG A 384 2.91 -28.27 23.82
C ARG A 384 1.79 -28.23 24.87
N GLY A 385 1.38 -27.06 25.36
CA GLY A 385 0.26 -26.93 26.31
C GLY A 385 -1.09 -27.39 25.75
N SER A 386 -2.15 -27.31 26.56
CA SER A 386 -3.53 -27.53 26.11
C SER A 386 -4.44 -26.35 26.46
N GLY A 387 -5.54 -26.21 25.70
CA GLY A 387 -6.54 -25.14 25.90
C GLY A 387 -5.97 -23.73 25.72
N ILE A 388 -6.47 -22.80 26.54
CA ILE A 388 -6.12 -21.36 26.50
C ILE A 388 -4.61 -21.11 26.60
N THR A 389 -3.88 -21.91 27.40
CA THR A 389 -2.43 -21.73 27.56
C THR A 389 -1.67 -22.03 26.27
N SER A 390 -2.07 -23.06 25.51
CA SER A 390 -1.47 -23.33 24.19
C SER A 390 -1.75 -22.22 23.18
N GLN A 391 -2.97 -21.68 23.20
CA GLN A 391 -3.40 -20.57 22.35
C GLN A 391 -2.59 -19.29 22.63
N LEU A 392 -2.44 -18.92 23.89
CA LEU A 392 -1.59 -17.80 24.31
C LEU A 392 -0.11 -18.05 23.97
N GLY A 393 0.36 -19.30 24.10
CA GLY A 393 1.70 -19.70 23.70
C GLY A 393 1.93 -19.51 22.20
N ALA A 394 0.98 -19.94 21.38
CA ALA A 394 1.02 -19.76 19.93
C ALA A 394 1.00 -18.28 19.51
N LEU A 395 0.20 -17.43 20.18
CA LEU A 395 0.22 -15.98 19.97
C LEU A 395 1.60 -15.39 20.24
N LEU A 396 2.22 -15.77 21.37
CA LEU A 396 3.54 -15.30 21.80
C LEU A 396 4.65 -15.70 20.81
N VAL A 397 4.71 -16.97 20.40
CA VAL A 397 5.82 -17.49 19.58
C VAL A 397 5.69 -17.19 18.10
N SER A 398 4.53 -16.71 17.63
CA SER A 398 4.24 -16.48 16.21
C SER A 398 5.26 -15.60 15.49
N ASP A 399 5.80 -14.59 16.16
CA ASP A 399 6.83 -13.68 15.61
C ASP A 399 8.25 -14.28 15.60
N PHE A 400 8.46 -15.39 16.32
CA PHE A 400 9.77 -16.04 16.52
C PHE A 400 9.95 -17.32 15.71
N VAL A 401 8.91 -17.74 14.98
CA VAL A 401 8.96 -18.95 14.16
C VAL A 401 9.09 -18.56 12.69
N PRO A 402 10.15 -19.00 11.98
CA PRO A 402 10.30 -18.73 10.55
C PRO A 402 9.11 -19.28 9.74
N LYS A 403 8.74 -18.61 8.64
CA LYS A 403 7.62 -19.04 7.78
C LYS A 403 7.82 -20.44 7.17
N SER A 404 9.06 -20.90 7.03
CA SER A 404 9.42 -22.24 6.53
C SER A 404 9.33 -23.35 7.58
N SER A 405 9.07 -23.02 8.85
CA SER A 405 9.02 -24.02 9.94
C SER A 405 7.77 -24.89 9.87
N GLN A 406 7.91 -26.17 10.21
CA GLN A 406 6.77 -27.09 10.35
C GLN A 406 5.83 -26.70 11.50
N LEU A 407 6.32 -25.91 12.46
CA LEU A 407 5.52 -25.40 13.58
C LEU A 407 4.47 -24.37 13.14
N GLN A 408 4.60 -23.80 11.93
CA GLN A 408 3.63 -22.83 11.40
C GLN A 408 2.23 -23.43 11.28
N THR A 409 2.12 -24.69 10.86
CA THR A 409 0.84 -25.39 10.78
C THR A 409 0.16 -25.48 12.15
N GLN A 410 0.93 -25.73 13.21
CA GLN A 410 0.40 -25.78 14.57
C GLN A 410 -0.04 -24.39 15.04
N ILE A 411 0.75 -23.35 14.76
CA ILE A 411 0.40 -21.96 15.10
C ILE A 411 -0.87 -21.52 14.37
N SER A 412 -0.96 -21.74 13.05
CA SER A 412 -2.13 -21.41 12.25
C SER A 412 -3.40 -22.12 12.77
N SER A 413 -3.30 -23.41 13.12
CA SER A 413 -4.43 -24.14 13.72
C SER A 413 -4.87 -23.54 15.06
N GLN A 414 -3.95 -23.10 15.91
CA GLN A 414 -4.28 -22.42 17.16
C GLN A 414 -4.91 -21.05 16.91
N MET A 415 -4.42 -20.28 15.92
CA MET A 415 -5.01 -18.99 15.56
C MET A 415 -6.45 -19.15 15.06
N LEU A 416 -6.71 -20.18 14.25
CA LEU A 416 -8.08 -20.52 13.82
C LEU A 416 -8.97 -20.88 15.01
N ALA A 417 -8.51 -21.74 15.92
CA ALA A 417 -9.28 -22.10 17.11
C ALA A 417 -9.62 -20.87 17.96
N ILE A 418 -8.67 -19.94 18.14
CA ILE A 418 -8.91 -18.67 18.86
C ILE A 418 -10.06 -17.87 18.22
N ILE A 419 -10.12 -17.82 16.89
CA ILE A 419 -11.11 -17.05 16.13
C ILE A 419 -12.46 -17.76 16.08
N GLU A 420 -12.48 -19.04 15.70
CA GLU A 420 -13.69 -19.82 15.42
C GLU A 420 -14.41 -20.24 16.71
N GLU A 421 -13.67 -20.61 17.76
CA GLU A 421 -14.24 -21.03 19.03
C GLU A 421 -14.45 -19.86 20.00
N SER A 422 -13.96 -18.67 19.65
CA SER A 422 -14.04 -17.46 20.48
C SER A 422 -13.48 -17.64 21.91
N THR A 423 -12.45 -18.47 22.07
CA THR A 423 -11.88 -18.89 23.36
C THR A 423 -11.13 -17.79 24.11
N LEU A 424 -10.71 -16.74 23.40
CA LEU A 424 -10.02 -15.58 23.95
C LEU A 424 -10.82 -14.28 23.71
N PRO A 425 -10.55 -13.22 24.49
CA PRO A 425 -11.18 -11.91 24.27
C PRO A 425 -10.88 -11.33 22.88
N VAL A 426 -11.73 -10.40 22.43
CA VAL A 426 -11.72 -9.85 21.07
C VAL A 426 -10.35 -9.29 20.62
N VAL A 427 -9.56 -8.74 21.55
CA VAL A 427 -8.22 -8.20 21.28
C VAL A 427 -7.26 -9.30 20.82
N GLN A 428 -7.21 -10.43 21.53
CA GLN A 428 -6.39 -11.58 21.15
C GLN A 428 -6.91 -12.25 19.87
N ARG A 429 -8.22 -12.24 19.63
CA ARG A 429 -8.79 -12.75 18.36
C ARG A 429 -8.41 -11.88 17.17
N ALA A 430 -8.39 -10.55 17.35
CA ALA A 430 -7.90 -9.63 16.33
C ALA A 430 -6.41 -9.86 16.04
N GLN A 431 -5.60 -10.06 17.09
CA GLN A 431 -4.18 -10.42 16.95
C GLN A 431 -4.00 -11.75 16.20
N ALA A 432 -4.78 -12.78 16.53
CA ALA A 432 -4.78 -14.05 15.82
C ALA A 432 -5.11 -13.88 14.33
N GLY A 433 -6.09 -13.02 14.02
CA GLY A 433 -6.43 -12.66 12.64
C GLY A 433 -5.27 -12.03 11.88
N GLN A 434 -4.54 -11.09 12.50
CA GLN A 434 -3.35 -10.45 11.88
C GLN A 434 -2.21 -11.44 11.66
N ILE A 435 -2.00 -12.37 12.59
CA ILE A 435 -1.01 -13.44 12.44
C ILE A 435 -1.37 -14.33 11.25
N LEU A 436 -2.64 -14.76 11.13
CA LEU A 436 -3.11 -15.52 9.98
C LEU A 436 -2.94 -14.73 8.68
N SER A 437 -3.19 -13.43 8.68
CA SER A 437 -2.96 -12.58 7.50
C SER A 437 -1.51 -12.69 7.00
N ARG A 438 -0.53 -12.53 7.89
CA ARG A 438 0.91 -12.63 7.56
C ARG A 438 1.33 -14.05 7.11
N GLN A 439 0.61 -15.06 7.59
CA GLN A 439 0.88 -16.49 7.35
C GLN A 439 0.05 -17.08 6.20
N CYS A 440 -0.68 -16.24 5.45
CA CYS A 440 -1.69 -16.65 4.48
C CYS A 440 -2.88 -17.35 5.15
N ASP A 441 -3.92 -16.58 5.45
CA ASP A 441 -5.12 -17.04 6.11
C ASP A 441 -5.74 -18.26 5.38
N PRO A 442 -5.84 -19.43 6.04
CA PRO A 442 -6.29 -20.67 5.40
C PRO A 442 -7.82 -20.76 5.24
N ARG A 443 -8.58 -19.82 5.79
CA ARG A 443 -10.05 -19.79 5.64
C ARG A 443 -10.42 -19.46 4.20
N ASP A 444 -11.52 -20.04 3.70
CA ASP A 444 -12.16 -19.55 2.46
C ASP A 444 -12.89 -18.24 2.76
N LEU A 445 -12.14 -17.13 2.71
CA LEU A 445 -12.69 -15.78 2.91
C LEU A 445 -13.64 -15.35 1.77
N THR A 446 -13.76 -16.17 0.72
CA THR A 446 -14.74 -16.00 -0.35
C THR A 446 -15.94 -16.94 -0.23
N ALA A 447 -16.12 -17.62 0.91
CA ALA A 447 -17.21 -18.56 1.14
C ALA A 447 -18.57 -17.87 1.07
N LEU A 448 -19.55 -18.60 0.53
CA LEU A 448 -20.95 -18.17 0.45
C LEU A 448 -21.81 -19.02 1.39
N THR A 449 -22.80 -18.41 2.03
CA THR A 449 -23.83 -19.12 2.80
C THR A 449 -25.22 -18.91 2.19
N ASN A 450 -26.11 -19.89 2.35
CA ASN A 450 -27.47 -19.85 1.82
C ASN A 450 -28.42 -19.16 2.82
N VAL A 451 -29.22 -18.23 2.32
CA VAL A 451 -30.34 -17.62 3.04
C VAL A 451 -31.64 -18.12 2.40
N PRO A 452 -32.52 -18.81 3.15
CA PRO A 452 -33.75 -19.35 2.60
C PRO A 452 -34.77 -18.25 2.28
N ALA A 453 -35.62 -18.52 1.28
CA ALA A 453 -36.77 -17.68 0.97
C ALA A 453 -37.69 -17.55 2.18
N GLY A 454 -38.31 -16.39 2.38
CA GLY A 454 -39.23 -16.18 3.50
C GLY A 454 -39.74 -14.75 3.62
N SER A 455 -40.68 -14.56 4.56
CA SER A 455 -41.26 -13.25 4.87
C SER A 455 -40.89 -12.81 6.27
N PHE A 456 -40.45 -11.56 6.45
CA PHE A 456 -40.03 -11.01 7.74
C PHE A 456 -40.42 -9.54 7.87
N ILE A 457 -40.25 -8.99 9.07
CA ILE A 457 -40.42 -7.56 9.34
C ILE A 457 -39.09 -6.86 9.10
N PHE A 458 -39.05 -5.99 8.11
CA PHE A 458 -37.94 -5.10 7.77
C PHE A 458 -38.10 -3.78 8.52
N GLY A 459 -37.02 -3.26 9.11
CA GLY A 459 -37.03 -2.03 9.89
C GLY A 459 -37.39 -2.20 11.38
N SER A 460 -37.46 -1.07 12.10
CA SER A 460 -37.75 -0.99 13.54
C SER A 460 -38.42 0.33 13.93
N GLU A 461 -39.17 0.31 15.05
CA GLU A 461 -39.71 1.53 15.69
C GLU A 461 -38.66 2.26 16.54
N THR A 462 -37.50 1.65 16.80
CA THR A 462 -36.51 2.16 17.77
C THR A 462 -35.47 3.10 17.15
N HIS A 463 -35.37 3.14 15.82
CA HIS A 463 -34.42 3.98 15.12
C HIS A 463 -35.10 4.79 14.00
N PRO A 464 -34.91 6.13 13.92
CA PRO A 464 -35.64 6.97 12.96
C PRO A 464 -35.44 6.59 11.49
N ASN A 465 -34.26 6.09 11.14
CA ASN A 465 -33.94 5.68 9.76
C ASN A 465 -34.48 4.28 9.39
N SER A 466 -35.13 3.59 10.33
CA SER A 466 -35.63 2.23 10.17
C SER A 466 -37.17 2.16 10.25
N GLN A 467 -37.84 3.31 10.32
CA GLN A 467 -39.29 3.43 10.37
C GLN A 467 -39.91 3.70 8.99
N PRO A 468 -41.15 3.24 8.74
CA PRO A 468 -41.93 2.32 9.57
C PRO A 468 -41.54 0.85 9.31
N PRO A 469 -41.72 -0.06 10.28
CA PRO A 469 -41.54 -1.49 10.06
C PRO A 469 -42.54 -2.01 9.01
N GLU A 470 -42.05 -2.76 8.03
CA GLU A 470 -42.86 -3.31 6.94
C GLU A 470 -42.65 -4.82 6.78
N ARG A 471 -43.72 -5.55 6.43
CA ARG A 471 -43.61 -6.98 6.14
C ARG A 471 -43.26 -7.18 4.66
N ILE A 472 -42.09 -7.75 4.41
CA ILE A 472 -41.58 -8.03 3.06
C ILE A 472 -41.28 -9.50 2.86
N SER A 473 -41.23 -9.95 1.61
CA SER A 473 -40.89 -11.32 1.20
C SER A 473 -39.68 -11.31 0.27
N LEU A 474 -38.72 -12.21 0.52
CA LEU A 474 -37.53 -12.40 -0.29
C LEU A 474 -37.44 -13.85 -0.79
N GLU A 475 -36.93 -14.02 -2.00
CA GLU A 475 -36.53 -15.33 -2.53
C GLU A 475 -35.26 -15.84 -1.84
N ALA A 476 -34.91 -17.10 -2.07
CA ALA A 476 -33.65 -17.65 -1.57
C ALA A 476 -32.46 -17.01 -2.30
N PHE A 477 -31.40 -16.68 -1.56
CA PHE A 477 -30.17 -16.12 -2.12
C PHE A 477 -28.94 -16.63 -1.37
N ARG A 478 -27.76 -16.38 -1.94
CA ARG A 478 -26.47 -16.63 -1.27
C ARG A 478 -25.81 -15.30 -0.93
N VAL A 479 -25.15 -15.25 0.21
CA VAL A 479 -24.40 -14.06 0.67
C VAL A 479 -23.00 -14.47 1.11
N GLY A 480 -22.02 -13.59 0.91
CA GLY A 480 -20.67 -13.78 1.43
C GLY A 480 -20.68 -13.96 2.94
N LEU A 481 -20.03 -15.02 3.43
CA LEU A 481 -19.89 -15.28 4.87
C LEU A 481 -18.95 -14.26 5.52
N TYR A 482 -17.97 -13.77 4.75
CA TYR A 482 -17.00 -12.77 5.17
C TYR A 482 -17.15 -11.50 4.32
N PRO A 483 -16.73 -10.33 4.84
CA PRO A 483 -16.54 -9.14 4.02
C PRO A 483 -15.54 -9.42 2.88
N VAL A 484 -15.66 -8.67 1.79
CA VAL A 484 -14.60 -8.66 0.77
C VAL A 484 -13.32 -8.14 1.43
N VAL A 485 -12.25 -8.94 1.37
CA VAL A 485 -10.99 -8.61 2.04
C VAL A 485 -9.99 -7.97 1.10
N ASN A 486 -9.01 -7.28 1.68
CA ASN A 486 -7.94 -6.58 0.99
C ASN A 486 -7.22 -7.44 -0.04
N ARG A 487 -6.88 -8.69 0.30
CA ARG A 487 -6.25 -9.64 -0.63
C ARG A 487 -7.04 -9.82 -1.92
N ASP A 488 -8.34 -10.05 -1.81
CA ASP A 488 -9.18 -10.40 -2.95
C ASP A 488 -9.52 -9.16 -3.78
N PHE A 489 -9.75 -8.02 -3.13
CA PHE A 489 -9.96 -6.74 -3.81
C PHE A 489 -8.67 -6.21 -4.46
N SER A 490 -7.50 -6.42 -3.85
CA SER A 490 -6.20 -6.04 -4.42
C SER A 490 -5.91 -6.77 -5.73
N LEU A 491 -6.37 -8.02 -5.85
CA LEU A 491 -6.26 -8.80 -7.07
C LEU A 491 -7.11 -8.18 -8.18
N PHE A 492 -8.37 -7.84 -7.88
CA PHE A 492 -9.22 -7.09 -8.80
C PHE A 492 -8.58 -5.76 -9.21
N ALA A 493 -8.05 -4.99 -8.26
CA ALA A 493 -7.44 -3.70 -8.54
C ALA A 493 -6.23 -3.84 -9.48
N ARG A 494 -5.35 -4.83 -9.24
CA ARG A 494 -4.20 -5.13 -10.09
C ARG A 494 -4.59 -5.62 -11.49
N GLU A 495 -5.57 -6.52 -11.58
CA GLU A 495 -6.01 -7.08 -12.86
C GLU A 495 -6.77 -6.06 -13.73
N THR A 496 -7.50 -5.13 -13.10
CA THR A 496 -8.30 -4.11 -13.81
C THR A 496 -7.59 -2.78 -13.98
N GLY A 497 -6.46 -2.56 -13.31
CA GLY A 497 -5.77 -1.27 -13.28
C GLY A 497 -6.48 -0.21 -12.45
N LEU A 498 -7.42 -0.60 -11.58
CA LEU A 498 -8.10 0.33 -10.67
C LEU A 498 -7.11 0.95 -9.69
N ASP A 499 -7.05 2.28 -9.64
CA ASP A 499 -6.27 3.05 -8.68
C ASP A 499 -6.94 3.02 -7.29
N TRP A 500 -6.76 1.90 -6.58
CA TRP A 500 -7.32 1.67 -5.27
C TRP A 500 -6.40 2.20 -4.16
N GLN A 501 -6.75 3.38 -3.63
CA GLN A 501 -5.98 4.13 -2.64
C GLN A 501 -6.37 3.79 -1.19
N SER A 502 -6.12 2.54 -0.78
CA SER A 502 -6.31 2.07 0.60
C SER A 502 -4.95 1.96 1.32
N PRO A 503 -4.70 2.76 2.40
CA PRO A 503 -3.42 2.76 3.12
C PRO A 503 -2.98 1.38 3.60
N ASP A 504 -3.94 0.57 4.02
CA ASP A 504 -3.71 -0.78 4.54
C ASP A 504 -4.08 -1.87 3.51
N GLY A 505 -4.54 -1.50 2.32
CA GLY A 505 -5.08 -2.42 1.30
C GLY A 505 -4.07 -3.45 0.78
N PHE A 506 -2.79 -3.13 0.86
CA PHE A 506 -1.69 -3.96 0.37
C PHE A 506 -0.78 -4.47 1.50
N ALA A 507 -1.05 -4.11 2.75
CA ALA A 507 -0.18 -4.46 3.86
C ALA A 507 -0.36 -5.93 4.26
N SER A 508 0.71 -6.59 4.74
CA SER A 508 0.75 -8.05 4.88
C SER A 508 -0.14 -8.57 6.01
N GLU A 509 -0.28 -7.78 7.06
CA GLU A 509 -1.03 -8.06 8.28
C GLU A 509 -2.51 -7.70 8.20
N THR A 510 -2.93 -7.11 7.08
CA THR A 510 -4.31 -6.69 6.81
C THR A 510 -4.88 -7.31 5.54
N GLN A 511 -4.21 -8.27 4.91
CA GLN A 511 -4.69 -8.97 3.71
C GLN A 511 -6.06 -9.65 3.92
N ASN A 512 -6.36 -10.11 5.14
CA ASN A 512 -7.67 -10.66 5.51
C ASN A 512 -8.61 -9.64 6.18
N SER A 513 -8.23 -8.37 6.23
CA SER A 513 -9.08 -7.28 6.70
C SER A 513 -10.04 -6.84 5.60
N PRO A 514 -11.22 -6.29 5.92
CA PRO A 514 -12.15 -5.78 4.92
C PRO A 514 -11.50 -4.74 4.01
N ALA A 515 -11.80 -4.79 2.72
CA ALA A 515 -11.41 -3.76 1.77
C ALA A 515 -12.09 -2.43 2.12
N THR A 516 -11.29 -1.37 2.28
CA THR A 516 -11.76 -0.03 2.62
C THR A 516 -11.44 0.98 1.50
N ASP A 517 -11.88 2.22 1.69
CA ASP A 517 -11.53 3.35 0.80
C ASP A 517 -11.94 3.15 -0.66
N LEU A 518 -13.09 2.49 -0.87
CA LEU A 518 -13.67 2.20 -2.18
C LEU A 518 -15.02 2.91 -2.36
N SER A 519 -15.33 3.28 -3.60
CA SER A 519 -16.62 3.85 -3.99
C SER A 519 -17.67 2.77 -4.24
N TRP A 520 -18.94 3.19 -4.31
CA TRP A 520 -20.02 2.28 -4.72
C TRP A 520 -19.80 1.71 -6.13
N TYR A 521 -19.20 2.49 -7.03
CA TYR A 521 -18.87 2.05 -8.39
C TYR A 521 -17.80 0.97 -8.38
N ASP A 522 -16.73 1.15 -7.59
CA ASP A 522 -15.66 0.17 -7.46
C ASP A 522 -16.20 -1.17 -6.92
N ALA A 523 -17.09 -1.11 -5.93
CA ALA A 523 -17.74 -2.29 -5.37
C ALA A 523 -18.60 -3.03 -6.41
N ARG A 524 -19.31 -2.32 -7.28
CA ARG A 524 -20.09 -2.93 -8.36
C ARG A 524 -19.21 -3.54 -9.44
N SER A 525 -18.16 -2.84 -9.86
CA SER A 525 -17.18 -3.36 -10.83
C SER A 525 -16.48 -4.61 -10.30
N TYR A 526 -16.16 -4.64 -9.01
CA TYR A 526 -15.66 -5.84 -8.34
C TYR A 526 -16.64 -7.01 -8.44
N CYS A 527 -17.94 -6.78 -8.16
CA CYS A 527 -18.96 -7.84 -8.29
C CYS A 527 -19.08 -8.37 -9.73
N GLU A 528 -19.01 -7.51 -10.73
CA GLU A 528 -19.06 -7.92 -12.15
C GLU A 528 -17.82 -8.73 -12.55
N TRP A 529 -16.64 -8.28 -12.15
CA TRP A 529 -15.39 -9.03 -12.32
C TRP A 529 -15.44 -10.40 -11.63
N LEU A 530 -15.93 -10.44 -10.39
CA LEU A 530 -16.05 -11.66 -9.61
C LEU A 530 -17.07 -12.63 -10.23
N THR A 531 -18.17 -12.12 -10.77
CA THR A 531 -19.18 -12.91 -11.50
C THR A 531 -18.53 -13.66 -12.67
N ARG A 532 -17.73 -12.98 -13.49
CA ARG A 532 -17.03 -13.62 -14.61
C ARG A 532 -16.07 -14.69 -14.11
N ARG A 533 -15.25 -14.37 -13.10
CA ARG A 533 -14.24 -15.27 -12.54
C ARG A 533 -14.86 -16.52 -11.90
N TRP A 534 -15.93 -16.37 -11.13
CA TRP A 534 -16.58 -17.49 -10.43
C TRP A 534 -17.40 -18.38 -11.37
N ARG A 535 -17.92 -17.84 -12.48
CA ARG A 535 -18.49 -18.68 -13.55
C ARG A 535 -17.41 -19.53 -14.21
N LEU A 536 -16.26 -18.92 -14.53
CA LEU A 536 -15.13 -19.64 -15.13
C LEU A 536 -14.56 -20.72 -14.21
N SER A 537 -14.49 -20.47 -12.90
CA SER A 537 -14.02 -21.47 -11.93
C SER A 537 -15.08 -22.51 -11.54
N GLY A 538 -16.34 -22.34 -11.98
CA GLY A 538 -17.47 -23.18 -11.57
C GLY A 538 -17.96 -22.97 -10.13
N LYS A 539 -17.53 -21.90 -9.45
CA LYS A 539 -17.99 -21.56 -8.09
C LYS A 539 -19.46 -21.08 -8.08
N ILE A 540 -19.92 -20.50 -9.17
CA ILE A 540 -21.34 -20.18 -9.43
C ILE A 540 -21.75 -20.67 -10.82
N THR A 541 -23.04 -20.86 -11.05
CA THR A 541 -23.58 -21.25 -12.36
C THR A 541 -23.68 -20.05 -13.32
N TYR A 542 -23.96 -20.33 -14.59
CA TYR A 542 -24.03 -19.28 -15.63
C TYR A 542 -25.22 -18.32 -15.45
N ASP A 543 -26.31 -18.77 -14.84
CA ASP A 543 -27.50 -17.97 -14.51
C ASP A 543 -27.35 -17.15 -13.22
N GLU A 544 -26.36 -17.47 -12.40
CA GLU A 544 -26.08 -16.76 -11.16
C GLU A 544 -25.15 -15.57 -11.39
N HIS A 545 -25.32 -14.50 -10.60
CA HIS A 545 -24.46 -13.32 -10.62
C HIS A 545 -24.14 -12.85 -9.20
N VAL A 546 -22.98 -12.24 -9.03
CA VAL A 546 -22.56 -11.59 -7.79
C VAL A 546 -22.98 -10.12 -7.86
N ARG A 547 -23.53 -9.60 -6.76
CA ARG A 547 -23.88 -8.19 -6.59
C ARG A 547 -23.86 -7.80 -5.11
N LEU A 548 -23.94 -6.50 -4.84
CA LEU A 548 -24.19 -6.01 -3.49
C LEU A 548 -25.59 -6.45 -3.00
N PRO A 549 -25.73 -6.82 -1.71
CA PRO A 549 -27.02 -7.13 -1.13
C PRO A 549 -27.89 -5.87 -1.07
N THR A 550 -29.19 -6.02 -1.26
CA THR A 550 -30.16 -4.98 -0.93
C THR A 550 -30.29 -4.83 0.58
N GLU A 551 -30.80 -3.70 1.06
CA GLU A 551 -31.01 -3.48 2.49
C GLU A 551 -31.92 -4.55 3.13
N PRO A 552 -33.05 -4.96 2.53
CA PRO A 552 -33.80 -6.16 2.91
C PRO A 552 -33.00 -7.46 3.02
N GLU A 553 -32.17 -7.76 2.01
CA GLU A 553 -31.39 -8.99 2.00
C GLU A 553 -30.32 -8.98 3.08
N TRP A 554 -29.70 -7.82 3.31
CA TRP A 554 -28.75 -7.62 4.40
C TRP A 554 -29.44 -7.85 5.74
N GLU A 555 -30.56 -7.15 6.02
CA GLU A 555 -31.26 -7.29 7.30
C GLU A 555 -31.74 -8.73 7.49
N ARG A 556 -32.28 -9.38 6.46
CA ARG A 556 -32.69 -10.79 6.52
C ARG A 556 -31.53 -11.71 6.86
N ALA A 557 -30.38 -11.53 6.21
CA ALA A 557 -29.20 -12.35 6.42
C ALA A 557 -28.66 -12.22 7.86
N SER A 558 -28.76 -11.04 8.48
CA SER A 558 -28.25 -10.80 9.83
C SER A 558 -29.28 -11.03 10.95
N ARG A 559 -30.54 -10.71 10.72
CA ARG A 559 -31.63 -10.80 11.72
C ARG A 559 -32.31 -12.17 11.72
N GLY A 560 -32.29 -12.89 10.59
CA GLY A 560 -32.87 -14.21 10.42
C GLY A 560 -34.40 -14.24 10.54
N ASP A 561 -34.96 -15.44 10.73
CA ASP A 561 -36.36 -15.62 11.14
C ASP A 561 -36.48 -15.27 12.63
N GLN A 562 -37.20 -14.19 12.97
CA GLN A 562 -37.52 -13.86 14.36
C GLN A 562 -38.57 -14.85 14.91
N ILE A 563 -38.18 -16.10 15.11
CA ILE A 563 -38.98 -17.10 15.81
C ILE A 563 -38.74 -16.91 17.31
N SER A 564 -39.15 -15.78 17.89
CA SER A 564 -39.17 -15.66 19.35
C SER A 564 -40.58 -15.89 19.89
N THR A 565 -40.71 -16.89 20.74
CA THR A 565 -41.87 -17.09 21.64
C THR A 565 -41.89 -16.08 22.81
N GLU A 566 -40.91 -15.18 22.86
CA GLU A 566 -40.76 -14.15 23.88
C GLU A 566 -41.23 -12.79 23.37
N SER A 567 -41.91 -12.05 24.24
CA SER A 567 -42.70 -10.84 23.95
C SER A 567 -41.91 -9.61 23.49
N GLU A 568 -40.57 -9.63 23.51
CA GLU A 568 -39.73 -8.45 23.25
C GLU A 568 -38.88 -8.52 21.96
N GLY A 569 -38.82 -9.66 21.26
CA GLY A 569 -38.05 -9.81 20.02
C GLY A 569 -36.52 -9.75 20.20
N LEU A 570 -35.75 -10.19 19.21
CA LEU A 570 -34.28 -10.08 19.22
C LEU A 570 -33.86 -8.64 18.92
N VAL A 571 -33.01 -8.06 19.79
CA VAL A 571 -32.41 -6.72 19.60
C VAL A 571 -31.05 -6.81 18.90
N TYR A 572 -30.26 -7.84 19.21
CA TYR A 572 -28.96 -8.15 18.60
C TYR A 572 -28.97 -9.55 17.99
N PRO A 573 -28.04 -9.89 17.07
CA PRO A 573 -27.95 -11.23 16.46
C PRO A 573 -27.78 -12.37 17.49
N TRP A 574 -27.31 -12.05 18.70
CA TRP A 574 -27.04 -13.00 19.79
C TRP A 574 -28.01 -12.90 20.98
N GLY A 575 -29.06 -12.08 20.91
CA GLY A 575 -30.06 -11.96 21.99
C GLY A 575 -30.57 -10.53 22.23
N THR A 576 -31.16 -10.31 23.40
CA THR A 576 -31.69 -9.00 23.84
C THR A 576 -30.65 -8.14 24.56
N GLU A 577 -29.66 -8.76 25.20
CA GLU A 577 -28.60 -8.07 25.94
C GLU A 577 -27.36 -7.82 25.07
N TRP A 578 -26.72 -6.67 25.30
CA TRP A 578 -25.44 -6.34 24.68
C TRP A 578 -24.32 -7.23 25.21
N LYS A 579 -23.50 -7.78 24.32
CA LYS A 579 -22.27 -8.52 24.64
C LYS A 579 -21.09 -7.76 24.02
N ASP A 580 -20.16 -7.33 24.86
CA ASP A 580 -19.02 -6.49 24.48
C ASP A 580 -17.91 -7.26 23.76
N ASP A 581 -17.93 -8.58 23.80
CA ASP A 581 -16.97 -9.44 23.12
C ASP A 581 -17.50 -10.02 21.80
N THR A 582 -18.70 -9.70 21.34
CA THR A 582 -19.27 -10.30 20.11
C THR A 582 -19.24 -9.38 18.88
N ALA A 583 -18.74 -8.14 19.00
CA ALA A 583 -18.63 -7.20 17.89
C ALA A 583 -17.43 -6.27 18.03
N ASN A 584 -16.97 -5.72 16.90
CA ASN A 584 -16.05 -4.59 16.89
C ASN A 584 -16.85 -3.28 17.03
N TYR A 585 -16.69 -2.58 18.15
CA TYR A 585 -17.36 -1.32 18.46
C TYR A 585 -16.37 -0.34 19.09
N GLU A 586 -16.72 0.94 19.19
CA GLU A 586 -15.82 1.99 19.69
C GLU A 586 -15.22 1.66 21.06
N GLY A 587 -16.03 1.12 21.99
CA GLY A 587 -15.58 0.72 23.32
C GLY A 587 -14.69 -0.53 23.35
N ALA A 588 -14.58 -1.30 22.26
CA ALA A 588 -13.60 -2.39 22.16
C ALA A 588 -12.16 -1.86 21.99
N GLY A 589 -11.99 -0.60 21.58
CA GLY A 589 -10.69 0.04 21.43
C GLY A 589 -9.78 -0.63 20.38
N LEU A 590 -10.37 -1.25 19.34
CA LEU A 590 -9.65 -1.92 18.25
C LEU A 590 -9.38 -1.01 17.04
N ASN A 591 -9.80 0.27 17.09
CA ASN A 591 -9.68 1.25 16.00
C ASN A 591 -8.25 1.80 15.79
N THR A 592 -7.22 1.02 16.11
CA THR A 592 -5.81 1.41 15.92
C THR A 592 -5.32 0.98 14.55
N SER A 593 -4.88 1.94 13.73
CA SER A 593 -4.04 1.69 12.55
C SER A 593 -2.73 1.03 12.99
N LEU A 594 -2.39 -0.13 12.40
CA LEU A 594 -1.12 -0.81 12.63
C LEU A 594 -0.06 -0.22 11.68
N PHE A 595 0.99 0.37 12.23
CA PHE A 595 2.12 0.85 11.46
C PHE A 595 2.96 -0.33 10.94
N VAL A 596 3.18 -0.40 9.64
CA VAL A 596 4.28 -1.16 9.02
C VAL A 596 5.42 -0.20 8.73
N LEU A 597 6.58 -0.47 9.32
CA LEU A 597 7.85 0.12 8.90
C LEU A 597 8.17 -0.34 7.47
N THR A 598 7.83 0.46 6.47
CA THR A 598 8.35 0.29 5.11
C THR A 598 9.75 0.89 5.08
N MET A 599 10.77 0.03 5.01
CA MET A 599 12.13 0.48 4.70
C MET A 599 12.15 0.99 3.25
N VAL A 600 12.14 2.30 3.05
CA VAL A 600 12.40 2.89 1.74
C VAL A 600 13.88 2.65 1.42
N THR A 601 14.16 1.93 0.33
CA THR A 601 15.53 1.78 -0.15
C THR A 601 16.06 3.15 -0.58
N GLU A 602 17.14 3.64 0.06
CA GLU A 602 17.72 4.95 -0.30
C GLU A 602 18.23 5.01 -1.75
N THR A 603 18.66 3.89 -2.34
CA THR A 603 19.15 3.84 -3.73
C THR A 603 18.72 2.55 -4.41
N LEU A 604 18.08 2.67 -5.57
CA LEU A 604 17.72 1.55 -6.45
C LEU A 604 18.66 1.52 -7.66
N ARG A 605 19.33 0.38 -7.89
CA ARG A 605 20.16 0.14 -9.08
C ARG A 605 19.39 -0.67 -10.11
N ILE A 606 19.15 -0.09 -11.29
CA ILE A 606 18.44 -0.76 -12.38
C ILE A 606 19.38 -1.02 -13.56
N SER A 607 19.27 -2.21 -14.13
CA SER A 607 19.95 -2.60 -15.35
C SER A 607 18.99 -2.58 -16.52
N LEU A 608 19.33 -1.79 -17.54
CA LEU A 608 18.55 -1.57 -18.75
C LEU A 608 19.36 -2.05 -19.97
N GLU A 609 18.71 -2.28 -21.10
CA GLU A 609 19.46 -2.55 -22.35
C GLU A 609 20.19 -1.29 -22.83
N LYS A 610 19.56 -0.13 -22.67
CA LYS A 610 20.07 1.18 -23.10
C LYS A 610 19.76 2.26 -22.07
N VAL A 611 20.64 3.25 -21.98
CA VAL A 611 20.46 4.43 -21.15
C VAL A 611 20.62 5.66 -22.03
N ASP A 612 19.52 6.35 -22.30
CA ASP A 612 19.48 7.61 -23.05
C ASP A 612 18.20 8.36 -22.72
N PHE A 613 18.17 9.65 -23.04
CA PHE A 613 17.00 10.53 -22.89
C PHE A 613 16.44 11.02 -24.23
N ARG A 614 17.30 11.11 -25.26
CA ARG A 614 17.04 11.62 -26.62
C ARG A 614 16.38 13.02 -26.71
N PRO A 615 16.80 13.88 -27.64
CA PRO A 615 16.13 15.17 -27.85
C PRO A 615 14.72 14.98 -28.45
N PRO A 616 13.83 16.00 -28.37
CA PRO A 616 12.48 15.94 -28.97
C PRO A 616 12.49 15.59 -30.47
N THR A 617 13.56 15.95 -31.17
CA THR A 617 13.75 15.70 -32.60
C THR A 617 14.13 14.25 -32.94
N GLN A 618 14.27 13.38 -31.94
CA GLN A 618 14.61 11.96 -32.09
C GLN A 618 13.62 11.10 -31.28
N VAL A 619 12.54 10.68 -31.93
CA VAL A 619 11.48 9.87 -31.31
C VAL A 619 11.95 8.41 -31.19
N THR A 620 11.43 7.69 -30.19
CA THR A 620 11.75 6.28 -29.96
C THR A 620 10.59 5.56 -29.28
N ASP A 621 10.51 4.26 -29.55
CA ASP A 621 9.63 3.28 -28.90
C ASP A 621 10.42 2.27 -28.05
N ASP A 622 11.67 2.61 -27.70
CA ASP A 622 12.58 1.74 -26.95
C ASP A 622 12.19 1.77 -25.46
N THR A 623 11.84 0.62 -24.89
CA THR A 623 11.25 0.53 -23.54
C THR A 623 12.22 0.90 -22.43
N SER A 624 13.53 0.67 -22.63
CA SER A 624 14.58 1.10 -21.71
C SER A 624 14.70 2.63 -21.68
N VAL A 625 14.74 3.28 -22.86
CA VAL A 625 14.75 4.75 -22.96
C VAL A 625 13.46 5.36 -22.44
N LEU A 626 12.30 4.80 -22.81
CA LEU A 626 11.00 5.29 -22.35
C LEU A 626 10.84 5.18 -20.82
N THR A 627 11.45 4.17 -20.17
CA THR A 627 11.47 4.06 -18.71
C THR A 627 12.16 5.27 -18.07
N LEU A 628 13.34 5.66 -18.57
CA LEU A 628 14.04 6.83 -18.05
C LEU A 628 13.29 8.13 -18.36
N LYS A 629 12.73 8.25 -19.57
CA LYS A 629 11.90 9.40 -19.95
C LYS A 629 10.66 9.52 -19.08
N ASN A 630 10.04 8.41 -18.66
CA ASN A 630 8.85 8.44 -17.80
C ASN A 630 9.16 8.80 -16.33
N LEU A 631 10.42 8.68 -15.91
CA LEU A 631 10.88 9.10 -14.58
C LEU A 631 11.28 10.59 -14.57
N VAL A 632 11.98 11.02 -15.62
CA VAL A 632 12.57 12.37 -15.71
C VAL A 632 11.64 13.36 -16.40
N PHE A 633 10.95 12.95 -17.45
CA PHE A 633 9.99 13.78 -18.17
C PHE A 633 8.56 13.46 -17.72
N GLU A 634 7.65 14.36 -18.05
CA GLU A 634 6.23 14.18 -17.85
C GLU A 634 5.59 14.17 -19.24
N PRO A 635 4.77 13.16 -19.58
CA PRO A 635 4.02 13.23 -20.83
C PRO A 635 2.95 14.31 -20.74
N LEU A 636 2.52 14.85 -21.89
CA LEU A 636 1.44 15.85 -21.91
C LEU A 636 0.15 15.29 -21.30
N LEU A 637 -0.17 14.03 -21.62
CA LEU A 637 -1.22 13.23 -21.00
C LEU A 637 -0.68 11.85 -20.59
N LYS A 638 -1.31 11.18 -19.64
CA LYS A 638 -0.92 9.82 -19.24
C LYS A 638 -1.81 8.80 -19.93
N TRP A 639 -1.22 7.73 -20.46
CA TRP A 639 -1.97 6.63 -21.06
C TRP A 639 -2.38 5.61 -19.99
N GLN A 640 -3.59 5.07 -20.08
CA GLN A 640 -4.06 3.95 -19.25
C GLN A 640 -4.43 2.71 -20.10
N PRO A 641 -4.33 1.49 -19.54
CA PRO A 641 -4.83 0.29 -20.21
C PRO A 641 -6.28 0.46 -20.67
N GLY A 642 -6.55 0.20 -21.95
CA GLY A 642 -7.83 0.50 -22.60
C GLY A 642 -7.74 1.63 -23.63
N GLY A 643 -6.59 2.31 -23.74
CA GLY A 643 -6.35 3.33 -24.75
C GLY A 643 -6.85 4.72 -24.36
N LEU A 644 -7.21 4.92 -23.10
CA LEU A 644 -7.73 6.18 -22.57
C LEU A 644 -6.62 7.11 -22.08
N ALA A 645 -6.80 8.40 -22.30
CA ALA A 645 -5.89 9.45 -21.89
C ALA A 645 -6.35 10.10 -20.58
N HIS A 646 -5.45 10.25 -19.63
CA HIS A 646 -5.66 10.88 -18.33
C HIS A 646 -4.80 12.11 -18.14
N PRO A 647 -5.17 13.01 -17.21
CA PRO A 647 -4.35 14.16 -16.85
C PRO A 647 -2.89 13.79 -16.49
N ALA A 648 -1.95 14.62 -16.93
CA ALA A 648 -0.54 14.59 -16.57
C ALA A 648 0.01 16.04 -16.48
N LEU A 649 0.88 16.47 -17.39
CA LEU A 649 1.26 17.89 -17.47
C LEU A 649 0.06 18.77 -17.80
N PHE A 650 -0.82 18.31 -18.69
CA PHE A 650 -2.15 18.89 -18.82
C PHE A 650 -3.06 18.33 -17.74
N ASP A 651 -3.60 19.20 -16.89
CA ASP A 651 -4.47 18.77 -15.79
C ASP A 651 -5.95 18.64 -16.19
N ARG A 652 -6.35 19.31 -17.28
CA ARG A 652 -7.67 19.25 -17.88
C ARG A 652 -7.63 19.75 -19.33
N TRP A 653 -8.68 19.45 -20.07
CA TRP A 653 -8.93 19.97 -21.40
C TRP A 653 -10.42 20.16 -21.67
N GLU A 654 -10.74 21.01 -22.65
CA GLU A 654 -12.08 21.31 -23.10
C GLU A 654 -12.09 21.32 -24.63
N HIS A 655 -13.20 20.93 -25.27
CA HIS A 655 -13.34 20.99 -26.71
C HIS A 655 -14.68 21.58 -27.16
N SER A 656 -14.72 22.10 -28.39
CA SER A 656 -15.97 22.46 -29.05
C SER A 656 -16.82 21.21 -29.32
N PRO A 657 -18.16 21.33 -29.43
CA PRO A 657 -19.03 20.17 -29.68
C PRO A 657 -18.71 19.39 -30.96
N ASP A 658 -18.05 20.02 -31.94
CA ASP A 658 -17.60 19.39 -33.18
C ASP A 658 -16.15 18.86 -33.11
N GLY A 659 -15.48 18.95 -31.96
CA GLY A 659 -14.13 18.44 -31.75
C GLY A 659 -13.04 19.13 -32.58
N ARG A 660 -13.32 20.32 -33.13
CA ARG A 660 -12.41 21.08 -34.00
C ARG A 660 -11.54 22.10 -33.25
N ILE A 661 -11.99 22.53 -32.07
CA ILE A 661 -11.27 23.47 -31.21
C ILE A 661 -11.05 22.81 -29.86
N TRP A 662 -9.81 22.72 -29.41
CA TRP A 662 -9.43 22.17 -28.10
C TRP A 662 -8.65 23.19 -27.28
N HIS A 663 -8.88 23.22 -25.97
CA HIS A 663 -8.10 23.99 -25.00
C HIS A 663 -7.47 23.01 -24.01
N PHE A 664 -6.14 22.96 -23.96
CA PHE A 664 -5.39 22.16 -23.00
C PHE A 664 -4.76 23.08 -21.96
N HIS A 665 -4.93 22.75 -20.68
CA HIS A 665 -4.43 23.56 -19.59
C HIS A 665 -3.27 22.88 -18.87
N ILE A 666 -2.11 23.52 -18.87
CA ILE A 666 -0.93 23.12 -18.11
C ILE A 666 -1.24 23.27 -16.63
N ARG A 667 -0.90 22.23 -15.86
CA ARG A 667 -1.04 22.22 -14.39
C ARG A 667 -0.36 23.43 -13.78
N LYS A 668 -1.03 24.06 -12.80
CA LYS A 668 -0.46 25.18 -12.05
C LYS A 668 0.87 24.77 -11.38
N ASN A 669 1.85 25.67 -11.45
CA ASN A 669 3.20 25.49 -10.90
C ASN A 669 3.99 24.31 -11.51
N ALA A 670 3.69 23.93 -12.76
CA ALA A 670 4.59 23.05 -13.50
C ALA A 670 5.95 23.76 -13.68
N VAL A 671 7.02 23.13 -13.21
CA VAL A 671 8.39 23.65 -13.27
C VAL A 671 9.31 22.57 -13.83
N PHE A 672 10.23 23.00 -14.67
CA PHE A 672 11.34 22.16 -15.11
C PHE A 672 12.34 21.98 -13.96
N HIS A 673 13.18 20.95 -14.04
CA HIS A 673 14.17 20.62 -13.01
C HIS A 673 15.22 21.72 -12.77
N ASP A 674 15.38 22.66 -13.70
CA ASP A 674 16.23 23.85 -13.56
C ASP A 674 15.53 25.02 -12.85
N GLY A 675 14.26 24.84 -12.46
CA GLY A 675 13.43 25.84 -11.79
C GLY A 675 12.64 26.76 -12.72
N GLU A 676 12.79 26.61 -14.04
CA GLU A 676 12.01 27.41 -14.99
C GLU A 676 10.55 26.97 -15.05
N ALA A 677 9.62 27.92 -15.10
CA ALA A 677 8.20 27.60 -15.22
C ALA A 677 7.89 26.97 -16.59
N CYS A 678 7.16 25.86 -16.58
CA CYS A 678 6.62 25.26 -17.78
C CYS A 678 5.38 26.03 -18.24
N VAL A 679 5.44 26.60 -19.45
CA VAL A 679 4.43 27.49 -20.00
C VAL A 679 4.04 27.06 -21.42
N ALA A 680 2.92 27.57 -21.93
CA ALA A 680 2.33 27.19 -23.21
C ALA A 680 3.33 27.26 -24.39
N SER A 681 4.20 28.29 -24.43
CA SER A 681 5.21 28.42 -25.49
C SER A 681 6.20 27.26 -25.51
N HIS A 682 6.64 26.76 -24.34
CA HIS A 682 7.55 25.62 -24.25
C HIS A 682 6.94 24.35 -24.85
N VAL A 683 5.65 24.12 -24.60
CA VAL A 683 4.93 22.97 -25.16
C VAL A 683 4.76 23.11 -26.67
N ILE A 684 4.43 24.31 -27.16
CA ILE A 684 4.27 24.57 -28.60
C ILE A 684 5.61 24.39 -29.33
N ASP A 685 6.70 24.91 -28.78
CA ASP A 685 8.05 24.74 -29.36
C ASP A 685 8.44 23.25 -29.40
N PHE A 686 8.14 22.51 -28.34
CA PHE A 686 8.35 21.06 -28.29
C PHE A 686 7.52 20.31 -29.35
N ILE A 687 6.22 20.63 -29.47
CA ILE A 687 5.34 20.04 -30.50
C ILE A 687 5.92 20.33 -31.88
N ASN A 688 6.25 21.59 -32.20
CA ASN A 688 6.83 21.96 -33.49
C ASN A 688 8.12 21.19 -33.79
N ALA A 689 9.01 21.03 -32.80
CA ALA A 689 10.24 20.25 -32.96
C ALA A 689 9.96 18.77 -33.27
N ILE A 690 8.91 18.19 -32.68
CA ILE A 690 8.45 16.84 -32.98
C ILE A 690 7.84 16.76 -34.40
N LEU A 691 7.08 17.76 -34.85
CA LEU A 691 6.50 17.77 -36.20
C LEU A 691 7.55 17.82 -37.31
N ASP A 692 8.76 18.29 -36.99
CA ASP A 692 9.92 18.30 -37.89
C ASP A 692 10.89 17.13 -37.66
N SER A 693 10.57 16.22 -36.73
CA SER A 693 11.43 15.11 -36.36
C SER A 693 11.45 13.98 -37.41
N ARG A 694 12.48 13.15 -37.29
CA ARG A 694 12.60 11.88 -38.02
C ARG A 694 12.56 10.71 -37.06
N ASP A 695 12.14 9.56 -37.58
CA ASP A 695 12.18 8.30 -36.87
C ASP A 695 13.56 7.65 -36.88
N THR A 696 13.66 6.51 -36.20
CA THR A 696 14.87 5.69 -36.12
C THR A 696 15.33 5.15 -37.48
N PHE A 697 14.48 5.18 -38.51
CA PHE A 697 14.77 4.74 -39.88
C PHE A 697 15.09 5.92 -40.83
N GLY A 698 15.05 7.15 -40.32
CA GLY A 698 15.34 8.38 -41.06
C GLY A 698 14.16 8.96 -41.86
N MET A 699 12.94 8.46 -41.67
CA MET A 699 11.72 8.96 -42.32
C MET A 699 11.08 10.07 -41.49
N ARG A 700 10.39 11.02 -42.14
CA ARG A 700 9.65 12.06 -41.42
C ARG A 700 8.52 11.41 -40.64
N TRP A 701 8.38 11.79 -39.37
CA TRP A 701 7.45 11.13 -38.48
C TRP A 701 5.98 11.45 -38.79
N SER A 702 5.07 10.51 -38.54
CA SER A 702 3.65 10.60 -38.91
C SER A 702 2.93 11.80 -38.27
N TYR A 703 3.39 12.28 -37.10
CA TYR A 703 2.79 13.45 -36.44
C TYR A 703 2.77 14.70 -37.33
N HIS A 704 3.79 14.87 -38.21
CA HIS A 704 3.78 15.96 -39.19
C HIS A 704 2.51 15.96 -40.04
N ARG A 705 2.05 14.77 -40.44
CA ARG A 705 0.89 14.58 -41.30
C ARG A 705 -0.41 14.75 -40.52
N TYR A 706 -0.51 14.18 -39.32
CA TYR A 706 -1.70 14.31 -38.49
C TYR A 706 -2.02 15.77 -38.18
N PHE A 707 -0.99 16.58 -37.94
CA PHE A 707 -1.13 17.99 -37.56
C PHE A 707 -0.83 18.98 -38.70
N ALA A 708 -0.78 18.52 -39.96
CA ALA A 708 -0.42 19.36 -41.12
C ALA A 708 -1.32 20.58 -41.32
N HIS A 709 -2.57 20.49 -40.83
CA HIS A 709 -3.56 21.56 -40.91
C HIS A 709 -3.99 22.06 -39.52
N THR A 710 -3.30 21.62 -38.46
CA THR A 710 -3.60 21.99 -37.09
C THR A 710 -2.79 23.21 -36.69
N LYS A 711 -3.46 24.16 -36.05
CA LYS A 711 -2.84 25.38 -35.54
C LYS A 711 -2.77 25.33 -34.02
N PHE A 712 -1.57 25.48 -33.47
CA PHE A 712 -1.32 25.58 -32.04
C PHE A 712 -1.04 27.03 -31.66
N THR A 713 -1.77 27.56 -30.68
CA THR A 713 -1.59 28.93 -30.18
C THR A 713 -1.61 28.97 -28.66
N ALA A 714 -0.70 29.71 -28.06
CA ALA A 714 -0.79 30.04 -26.64
C ALA A 714 -1.88 31.11 -26.47
N GLU A 715 -2.96 30.75 -25.77
CA GLU A 715 -4.01 31.72 -25.42
C GLU A 715 -3.56 32.55 -24.21
N ASP A 716 -2.90 31.90 -23.25
CA ASP A 716 -2.23 32.51 -22.12
C ASP A 716 -0.96 31.70 -21.75
N GLY A 717 -0.36 32.00 -20.59
CA GLY A 717 0.87 31.32 -20.14
C GLY A 717 0.71 29.82 -19.84
N LEU A 718 -0.50 29.33 -19.57
CA LEU A 718 -0.78 27.95 -19.19
C LEU A 718 -1.82 27.27 -20.11
N THR A 719 -2.46 27.99 -21.02
CA THR A 719 -3.50 27.45 -21.91
C THR A 719 -3.04 27.42 -23.35
N ILE A 720 -3.14 26.24 -23.97
CA ILE A 720 -2.85 26.02 -25.38
C ILE A 720 -4.16 25.75 -26.10
N LYS A 721 -4.47 26.60 -27.07
CA LYS A 721 -5.58 26.42 -27.99
C LYS A 721 -5.11 25.71 -29.25
N ILE A 722 -5.86 24.71 -29.67
CA ILE A 722 -5.60 23.88 -30.84
C ILE A 722 -6.81 23.96 -31.77
N GLU A 723 -6.57 24.37 -33.02
CA GLU A 723 -7.61 24.52 -34.04
C GLU A 723 -7.32 23.57 -35.20
N ASN A 724 -8.27 22.70 -35.54
CA ASN A 724 -8.17 21.79 -36.68
C ASN A 724 -9.40 21.92 -37.60
N PRO A 725 -9.25 21.85 -38.93
CA PRO A 725 -10.37 21.95 -39.85
C PRO A 725 -11.39 20.81 -39.73
N GLU A 726 -10.97 19.65 -39.24
CA GLU A 726 -11.80 18.48 -39.00
C GLU A 726 -11.74 18.05 -37.52
N PRO A 727 -12.69 17.26 -37.02
CA PRO A 727 -12.60 16.73 -35.66
C PRO A 727 -11.27 15.98 -35.43
N ILE A 728 -10.66 16.11 -34.25
CA ILE A 728 -9.36 15.49 -33.93
C ILE A 728 -9.28 15.01 -32.47
N ALA A 729 -10.24 14.21 -32.01
CA ALA A 729 -10.22 13.70 -30.63
C ALA A 729 -9.02 12.76 -30.34
N ASP A 730 -8.45 12.13 -31.37
CA ASP A 730 -7.25 11.29 -31.28
C ASP A 730 -5.97 12.05 -30.87
N ILE A 731 -6.05 13.38 -30.81
CA ILE A 731 -4.99 14.20 -30.20
C ILE A 731 -4.70 13.79 -28.75
N LEU A 732 -5.71 13.28 -28.04
CA LEU A 732 -5.57 12.77 -26.68
C LEU A 732 -4.59 11.59 -26.64
N ASP A 733 -4.75 10.60 -27.51
CA ASP A 733 -3.85 9.45 -27.60
C ASP A 733 -2.43 9.88 -27.98
N ILE A 734 -2.31 10.81 -28.95
CA ILE A 734 -1.03 11.30 -29.45
C ILE A 734 -0.27 12.03 -28.33
N PHE A 735 -0.95 12.83 -27.52
CA PHE A 735 -0.34 13.55 -26.40
C PHE A 735 0.13 12.64 -25.27
N THR A 736 -0.29 11.38 -25.24
CA THR A 736 0.25 10.40 -24.29
C THR A 736 1.67 9.93 -24.62
N GLU A 737 2.16 10.22 -25.83
CA GLU A 737 3.51 9.90 -26.30
C GLU A 737 4.46 11.11 -26.25
N PHE A 738 3.95 12.28 -25.85
CA PHE A 738 4.66 13.55 -25.93
C PHE A 738 5.28 13.88 -24.58
N TYR A 739 6.50 13.38 -24.34
CA TYR A 739 7.28 13.65 -23.13
C TYR A 739 8.06 14.96 -23.25
N ILE A 740 7.56 16.04 -22.65
CA ILE A 740 8.20 17.35 -22.77
C ILE A 740 9.59 17.34 -22.12
N CYS A 741 10.58 17.88 -22.82
CA CYS A 741 11.91 18.10 -22.29
C CYS A 741 12.56 19.36 -22.84
N ARG A 742 13.52 19.89 -22.08
CA ARG A 742 14.41 21.00 -22.46
C ARG A 742 15.85 20.54 -22.47
N VAL A 743 16.67 21.27 -23.23
CA VAL A 743 18.10 21.05 -23.33
C VAL A 743 18.80 21.84 -22.23
N ALA A 744 19.60 21.15 -21.40
CA ALA A 744 20.44 21.75 -20.38
C ALA A 744 21.58 22.57 -20.98
N SER A 745 22.25 23.37 -20.15
CA SER A 745 23.36 24.25 -20.57
C SER A 745 24.56 23.52 -21.19
N ASP A 746 24.71 22.23 -20.89
CA ASP A 746 25.74 21.35 -21.45
C ASP A 746 25.32 20.68 -22.78
N GLY A 747 24.14 21.02 -23.30
CA GLY A 747 23.60 20.48 -24.55
C GLY A 747 22.84 19.15 -24.39
N GLN A 748 22.67 18.64 -23.18
CA GLN A 748 21.97 17.38 -22.95
C GLN A 748 20.44 17.57 -22.79
N PRO A 749 19.58 16.74 -23.41
CA PRO A 749 18.13 16.88 -23.33
C PRO A 749 17.58 16.24 -22.05
N VAL A 750 18.00 16.69 -20.87
CA VAL A 750 17.74 16.02 -19.58
C VAL A 750 16.82 16.80 -18.64
N LEU A 751 16.40 18.01 -19.02
CA LEU A 751 15.55 18.84 -18.18
C LEU A 751 14.08 18.52 -18.42
N GLY A 752 13.46 17.88 -17.43
CA GLY A 752 12.05 17.52 -17.45
C GLY A 752 11.24 18.23 -16.39
N THR A 753 9.97 17.86 -16.30
CA THR A 753 9.11 18.18 -15.15
C THR A 753 8.84 16.96 -14.27
N GLY A 754 9.35 15.77 -14.62
CA GLY A 754 9.07 14.50 -13.93
C GLY A 754 9.60 14.40 -12.49
N ARG A 755 9.39 13.24 -11.88
CA ARG A 755 9.62 12.99 -10.44
C ARG A 755 11.10 12.92 -10.05
N TYR A 756 11.96 12.65 -11.00
CA TYR A 756 13.40 12.55 -10.79
C TYR A 756 14.14 13.52 -11.70
N SER A 757 15.10 14.24 -11.15
CA SER A 757 16.04 15.04 -11.92
C SER A 757 17.29 14.23 -12.23
N VAL A 758 17.86 14.42 -13.42
CA VAL A 758 19.16 13.84 -13.79
C VAL A 758 20.27 14.59 -13.06
N ILE A 759 21.03 13.87 -12.22
CA ILE A 759 22.21 14.40 -11.53
C ILE A 759 23.47 14.13 -12.35
N GLU A 760 23.51 12.99 -13.03
CA GLU A 760 24.63 12.56 -13.86
C GLU A 760 24.06 11.81 -15.06
N PHE A 761 24.55 12.12 -16.25
CA PHE A 761 24.31 11.33 -17.45
C PHE A 761 25.61 11.26 -18.26
N ASP A 762 26.23 10.08 -18.23
CA ASP A 762 27.42 9.76 -18.99
C ASP A 762 27.03 8.89 -20.19
N LYS A 763 27.17 9.48 -21.39
CA LYS A 763 26.88 8.78 -22.65
C LYS A 763 27.95 7.77 -23.03
N GLU A 764 29.21 7.98 -22.62
CA GLU A 764 30.31 7.08 -22.94
C GLU A 764 30.22 5.82 -22.06
N GLU A 765 29.89 5.99 -20.78
CA GLU A 765 29.67 4.88 -19.84
C GLU A 765 28.23 4.32 -19.88
N SER A 766 27.32 4.93 -20.65
CA SER A 766 25.90 4.57 -20.74
C SER A 766 25.23 4.40 -19.37
N ARG A 767 25.43 5.42 -18.52
CA ARG A 767 25.02 5.42 -17.11
C ARG A 767 24.31 6.73 -16.77
N ALA A 768 23.25 6.64 -15.98
CA ALA A 768 22.53 7.79 -15.46
C ALA A 768 22.28 7.66 -13.95
N VAL A 769 22.42 8.77 -13.24
CA VAL A 769 22.04 8.91 -11.82
C VAL A 769 20.91 9.90 -11.73
N LEU A 770 19.79 9.44 -11.19
CA LEU A 770 18.59 10.23 -10.99
C LEU A 770 18.38 10.46 -9.49
N GLU A 771 18.00 11.67 -9.10
CA GLU A 771 17.63 11.99 -7.73
C GLU A 771 16.18 12.46 -7.68
N ARG A 772 15.45 11.96 -6.69
CA ARG A 772 14.04 12.29 -6.50
C ARG A 772 13.92 13.79 -6.18
N VAL A 773 13.12 14.49 -6.97
CA VAL A 773 12.74 15.88 -6.67
C VAL A 773 11.75 15.84 -5.49
N ARG A 774 11.63 16.94 -4.71
CA ARG A 774 10.64 16.97 -3.61
C ARG A 774 9.28 16.48 -4.13
N PRO A 775 8.70 15.44 -3.51
CA PRO A 775 7.49 14.82 -4.03
C PRO A 775 6.39 15.88 -4.11
N ARG A 776 5.69 15.90 -5.24
CA ARG A 776 4.42 16.64 -5.34
C ARG A 776 3.39 15.90 -4.47
N ASP A 777 2.38 16.60 -3.96
CA ASP A 777 1.38 16.01 -3.07
C ASP A 777 0.90 14.66 -3.60
N GLY A 778 1.25 13.60 -2.85
CA GLY A 778 1.13 12.15 -3.02
C GLY A 778 1.53 11.47 -4.33
N GLU A 779 2.58 11.95 -4.99
CA GLU A 779 3.43 10.99 -5.72
C GLU A 779 4.09 10.06 -4.69
N GLY A 780 4.09 8.74 -4.94
CA GLY A 780 4.56 7.71 -4.00
C GLY A 780 6.00 7.88 -3.49
N ASN A 781 6.33 7.15 -2.43
CA ASN A 781 7.64 7.19 -1.77
C ASN A 781 8.68 6.29 -2.47
N GLY A 782 8.94 6.55 -3.75
CA GLY A 782 10.01 5.88 -4.51
C GLY A 782 11.41 6.14 -3.94
N PRO A 783 12.44 5.42 -4.39
CA PRO A 783 13.81 5.56 -3.86
C PRO A 783 14.33 6.99 -3.96
N ARG A 784 15.18 7.41 -3.01
CA ARG A 784 15.79 8.75 -3.07
C ARG A 784 16.66 8.90 -4.32
N ARG A 785 17.37 7.83 -4.72
CA ARG A 785 18.25 7.82 -5.88
C ARG A 785 18.01 6.59 -6.75
N ILE A 786 18.06 6.76 -8.07
CA ILE A 786 18.06 5.66 -9.04
C ILE A 786 19.38 5.72 -9.81
N ILE A 787 20.04 4.57 -9.93
CA ILE A 787 21.23 4.43 -10.78
C ILE A 787 20.85 3.48 -11.90
N ALA A 788 20.81 3.98 -13.14
CA ALA A 788 20.54 3.20 -14.33
C ALA A 788 21.83 2.94 -15.09
N THR A 789 22.09 1.68 -15.44
CA THR A 789 23.26 1.26 -16.21
C THR A 789 22.82 0.46 -17.42
N ALA A 790 23.38 0.75 -18.59
CA ALA A 790 23.16 -0.04 -19.79
C ALA A 790 24.01 -1.31 -19.77
N GLU A 791 23.39 -2.44 -20.06
CA GLU A 791 24.05 -3.72 -20.30
C GLU A 791 23.30 -4.40 -21.46
N PRO A 792 23.88 -4.48 -22.67
CA PRO A 792 23.17 -5.01 -23.84
C PRO A 792 22.76 -6.49 -23.73
N SER A 793 23.54 -7.35 -23.06
CA SER A 793 23.21 -8.77 -22.96
C SER A 793 22.17 -9.04 -21.87
N ALA A 794 21.05 -9.65 -22.24
CA ALA A 794 20.00 -10.03 -21.28
C ALA A 794 20.51 -11.04 -20.24
N GLU A 795 21.39 -11.96 -20.64
CA GLU A 795 22.04 -12.94 -19.78
C GLU A 795 22.94 -12.26 -18.75
N GLU A 796 23.72 -11.27 -19.18
CA GLU A 796 24.59 -10.51 -18.30
C GLU A 796 23.78 -9.61 -17.35
N ARG A 797 22.68 -8.99 -17.80
CA ARG A 797 21.73 -8.29 -16.92
C ARG A 797 21.19 -9.21 -15.82
N LEU A 798 20.74 -10.40 -16.18
CA LEU A 798 20.25 -11.41 -15.23
C LEU A 798 21.36 -11.85 -14.27
N ARG A 799 22.59 -12.08 -14.77
CA ARG A 799 23.74 -12.46 -13.93
C ARG A 799 24.10 -11.35 -12.94
N GLN A 800 24.12 -10.09 -13.36
CA GLN A 800 24.39 -8.94 -12.49
C GLN A 800 23.34 -8.80 -11.38
N LEU A 801 22.07 -9.10 -11.67
CA LEU A 801 21.00 -9.12 -10.67
C LEU A 801 21.21 -10.28 -9.66
N LEU A 802 21.51 -11.49 -10.15
CA LEU A 802 21.76 -12.66 -9.29
C LEU A 802 22.99 -12.49 -8.39
N ASP A 803 24.02 -11.80 -8.89
CA ASP A 803 25.23 -11.46 -8.14
C ASP A 803 25.03 -10.26 -7.18
N GLY A 804 23.85 -9.64 -7.18
CA GLY A 804 23.53 -8.48 -6.34
C GLY A 804 24.21 -7.17 -6.76
N ARG A 805 24.73 -7.08 -7.99
CA ARG A 805 25.31 -5.84 -8.54
C ARG A 805 24.23 -4.83 -8.92
N ASN A 806 23.07 -5.32 -9.37
CA ASN A 806 21.87 -4.53 -9.63
C ASN A 806 20.71 -5.03 -8.76
N ASP A 807 19.76 -4.14 -8.52
CA ASP A 807 18.58 -4.40 -7.69
C ASP A 807 17.37 -4.83 -8.54
N ALA A 808 17.30 -4.37 -9.80
CA ALA A 808 16.34 -4.81 -10.82
C ALA A 808 16.95 -4.86 -12.23
N ALA A 809 16.40 -5.70 -13.11
CA ALA A 809 16.82 -5.85 -14.51
C ALA A 809 15.60 -6.01 -15.44
N MET A 810 15.61 -5.28 -16.56
CA MET A 810 14.55 -5.29 -17.58
C MET A 810 14.94 -6.08 -18.85
N ASN A 811 13.95 -6.31 -19.72
CA ASN A 811 14.08 -6.96 -21.03
C ASN A 811 14.72 -8.37 -20.93
N LEU A 812 14.25 -9.17 -19.97
CA LEU A 812 14.77 -10.52 -19.72
C LEU A 812 14.13 -11.59 -20.61
N GLU A 813 13.04 -11.26 -21.31
CA GLU A 813 12.45 -12.09 -22.38
C GLU A 813 13.41 -12.30 -23.57
N ARG A 814 14.45 -11.47 -23.68
CA ARG A 814 15.48 -11.52 -24.73
C ARG A 814 16.62 -12.49 -24.46
N VAL A 815 16.61 -13.21 -23.35
CA VAL A 815 17.55 -14.32 -23.15
C VAL A 815 17.40 -15.33 -24.29
N GLU A 816 18.50 -15.69 -24.96
CA GLU A 816 18.47 -16.54 -26.15
C GLU A 816 18.02 -17.99 -25.84
N GLY A 817 18.35 -18.47 -24.63
CA GLY A 817 18.01 -19.79 -24.12
C GLY A 817 16.66 -19.87 -23.42
N GLU A 818 16.40 -20.99 -22.73
CA GLU A 818 15.23 -21.10 -21.85
C GLU A 818 15.39 -20.14 -20.66
N LEU A 819 14.45 -19.20 -20.51
CA LEU A 819 14.46 -18.28 -19.38
C LEU A 819 13.99 -19.00 -18.11
N HIS A 820 14.92 -19.27 -17.20
CA HIS A 820 14.62 -19.87 -15.90
C HIS A 820 14.23 -18.80 -14.88
N PHE A 821 13.00 -18.87 -14.39
CA PHE A 821 12.47 -18.00 -13.34
C PHE A 821 13.03 -18.41 -11.96
N ASP A 822 14.21 -17.90 -11.60
CA ASP A 822 14.88 -18.21 -10.33
C ASP A 822 14.01 -17.75 -9.13
N PRO A 823 13.67 -18.64 -8.17
CA PRO A 823 12.80 -18.32 -7.04
C PRO A 823 13.43 -17.35 -6.02
N ARG A 824 14.72 -17.03 -6.14
CA ARG A 824 15.41 -16.01 -5.32
C ARG A 824 15.12 -14.58 -5.76
N LEU A 825 14.46 -14.41 -6.90
CA LEU A 825 14.07 -13.12 -7.47
C LEU A 825 12.55 -13.03 -7.54
N GLN A 826 12.03 -11.80 -7.48
CA GLN A 826 10.67 -11.54 -7.92
C GLN A 826 10.69 -11.29 -9.43
N TRP A 827 9.65 -11.76 -10.11
CA TRP A 827 9.49 -11.65 -11.55
C TRP A 827 8.16 -10.99 -11.87
N SER A 828 8.14 -10.16 -12.91
CA SER A 828 6.90 -9.65 -13.47
C SER A 828 6.91 -9.77 -14.99
N LYS A 829 5.71 -9.90 -15.53
CA LYS A 829 5.46 -10.07 -16.96
C LYS A 829 4.38 -9.09 -17.37
N ALA A 830 4.55 -8.46 -18.53
CA ALA A 830 3.53 -7.60 -19.12
C ALA A 830 3.36 -7.92 -20.60
N GLN A 831 2.13 -8.23 -21.02
CA GLN A 831 1.82 -8.30 -22.45
C GLN A 831 2.01 -6.92 -23.07
N SER A 832 2.78 -6.87 -24.16
CA SER A 832 3.13 -5.64 -24.85
C SER A 832 1.98 -5.16 -25.75
N THR A 833 1.92 -3.85 -25.98
CA THR A 833 1.13 -3.23 -27.04
C THR A 833 1.66 -3.53 -28.44
N LEU A 834 2.93 -3.96 -28.56
CA LEU A 834 3.57 -4.32 -29.82
C LEU A 834 2.88 -5.54 -30.46
N SER A 835 2.61 -5.46 -31.77
CA SER A 835 2.17 -6.60 -32.59
C SER A 835 3.28 -7.02 -33.55
N ILE A 836 3.63 -8.30 -33.54
CA ILE A 836 4.42 -8.95 -34.58
C ILE A 836 3.45 -9.43 -35.66
N ILE A 837 3.66 -8.99 -36.89
CA ILE A 837 2.76 -9.24 -38.03
C ILE A 837 3.54 -9.49 -39.32
N TYR A 838 2.89 -10.08 -40.31
CA TYR A 838 3.31 -9.96 -41.69
C TYR A 838 2.38 -8.98 -42.42
N TYR A 839 2.95 -7.94 -43.02
CA TYR A 839 2.23 -7.18 -44.04
C TYR A 839 1.96 -8.10 -45.23
N LEU A 840 0.74 -8.07 -45.76
CA LEU A 840 0.37 -8.79 -46.98
C LEU A 840 0.29 -7.80 -48.14
N ASN A 841 0.87 -8.16 -49.29
CA ASN A 841 0.82 -7.34 -50.48
C ASN A 841 -0.58 -7.39 -51.11
N CYS A 842 -1.39 -6.37 -50.81
CA CYS A 842 -2.74 -6.26 -51.33
C CYS A 842 -2.78 -5.49 -52.67
N CYS A 843 -1.64 -5.00 -53.16
CA CYS A 843 -1.54 -4.33 -54.46
C CYS A 843 -1.46 -5.32 -55.63
N GLU A 844 -0.76 -6.43 -55.44
CA GLU A 844 -0.46 -7.43 -56.46
C GLU A 844 -0.32 -8.84 -55.87
N GLY A 845 -0.26 -9.85 -56.72
CA GLY A 845 -0.13 -11.24 -56.27
C GLY A 845 -1.40 -11.79 -55.62
N ILE A 846 -1.23 -12.88 -54.87
CA ILE A 846 -2.36 -13.69 -54.37
C ILE A 846 -3.16 -12.98 -53.27
N PHE A 847 -2.53 -12.09 -52.50
CA PHE A 847 -3.18 -11.40 -51.37
C PHE A 847 -4.05 -10.22 -51.77
N THR A 848 -4.20 -9.95 -53.06
CA THR A 848 -5.31 -9.16 -53.59
C THR A 848 -6.67 -9.81 -53.26
N SER A 849 -6.72 -11.15 -53.15
CA SER A 849 -7.90 -11.92 -52.73
C SER A 849 -8.10 -11.89 -51.21
N PRO A 850 -9.28 -11.49 -50.70
CA PRO A 850 -9.65 -11.64 -49.29
C PRO A 850 -9.57 -13.08 -48.79
N GLU A 851 -9.93 -14.05 -49.62
CA GLU A 851 -9.88 -15.48 -49.30
C GLU A 851 -8.45 -15.95 -49.05
N ALA A 852 -7.48 -15.51 -49.87
CA ALA A 852 -6.07 -15.83 -49.66
C ALA A 852 -5.51 -15.22 -48.35
N ARG A 853 -5.89 -13.99 -48.01
CA ARG A 853 -5.49 -13.35 -46.75
C ARG A 853 -6.06 -14.06 -45.53
N LEU A 854 -7.33 -14.45 -45.60
CA LEU A 854 -7.96 -15.23 -44.54
C LEU A 854 -7.37 -16.64 -44.44
N ALA A 855 -7.04 -17.27 -45.57
CA ALA A 855 -6.42 -18.60 -45.60
C ALA A 855 -5.09 -18.66 -44.86
N VAL A 856 -4.21 -17.67 -45.06
CA VAL A 856 -2.90 -17.68 -44.38
C VAL A 856 -3.01 -17.43 -42.88
N ASN A 857 -4.04 -16.71 -42.42
CA ASN A 857 -4.33 -16.58 -40.99
C ASN A 857 -4.84 -17.90 -40.37
N TYR A 858 -5.55 -18.75 -41.14
CA TYR A 858 -5.90 -20.11 -40.71
C TYR A 858 -4.72 -21.10 -40.81
N ALA A 859 -3.74 -20.82 -41.65
CA ALA A 859 -2.61 -21.71 -41.93
C ALA A 859 -1.54 -21.73 -40.83
N VAL A 860 -1.37 -20.63 -40.09
CA VAL A 860 -0.32 -20.49 -39.08
C VAL A 860 -0.87 -20.78 -37.68
N ASP A 861 -0.33 -21.79 -37.01
CA ASP A 861 -0.61 -22.05 -35.60
C ASP A 861 0.16 -21.08 -34.71
N THR A 862 -0.50 -19.96 -34.37
CA THR A 862 0.09 -18.90 -33.53
C THR A 862 0.30 -19.32 -32.09
N VAL A 863 -0.45 -20.30 -31.58
CA VAL A 863 -0.23 -20.89 -30.25
C VAL A 863 1.05 -21.73 -30.25
N ALA A 864 1.25 -22.56 -31.29
CA ALA A 864 2.50 -23.28 -31.47
C ALA A 864 3.68 -22.34 -31.72
N LEU A 865 3.49 -21.25 -32.49
CA LEU A 865 4.53 -20.22 -32.67
C LEU A 865 4.93 -19.57 -31.33
N ALA A 866 3.95 -19.21 -30.49
CA ALA A 866 4.21 -18.67 -29.15
C ALA A 866 5.00 -19.65 -28.27
N ARG A 867 4.65 -20.94 -28.30
CA ARG A 867 5.33 -21.98 -27.53
C ARG A 867 6.74 -22.25 -28.05
N ASP A 868 6.88 -22.50 -29.34
CA ASP A 868 8.09 -23.07 -29.94
C ASP A 868 9.15 -22.00 -30.25
N VAL A 869 8.71 -20.78 -30.61
CA VAL A 869 9.62 -19.67 -30.91
C VAL A 869 9.76 -18.72 -29.74
N PHE A 870 8.71 -18.49 -28.93
CA PHE A 870 8.71 -17.51 -27.83
C PHE A 870 8.72 -18.13 -26.43
N GLN A 871 8.71 -19.46 -26.28
CA GLN A 871 8.68 -20.13 -24.98
C GLN A 871 7.50 -19.69 -24.10
N ASN A 872 6.35 -19.42 -24.72
CA ASN A 872 5.15 -18.85 -24.10
C ASN A 872 5.29 -17.42 -23.55
N LEU A 873 6.32 -16.67 -23.97
CA LEU A 873 6.46 -15.22 -23.72
C LEU A 873 5.90 -14.38 -24.87
N ALA A 874 4.79 -14.84 -25.44
CA ALA A 874 4.00 -14.12 -26.42
C ALA A 874 2.55 -14.65 -26.43
N VAL A 875 1.60 -13.82 -26.84
CA VAL A 875 0.16 -14.12 -26.90
C VAL A 875 -0.36 -13.93 -28.32
N PRO A 876 -1.17 -14.84 -28.89
CA PRO A 876 -1.77 -14.66 -30.21
C PRO A 876 -2.54 -13.36 -30.41
N SER A 877 -2.36 -12.73 -31.56
CA SER A 877 -3.09 -11.50 -31.93
C SER A 877 -4.43 -11.82 -32.58
N ALA A 878 -5.47 -11.03 -32.25
CA ALA A 878 -6.82 -11.21 -32.79
C ALA A 878 -7.17 -10.29 -33.97
N THR A 879 -6.53 -9.14 -34.06
CA THR A 879 -6.77 -8.11 -35.08
C THR A 879 -5.51 -7.24 -35.24
N VAL A 880 -5.61 -6.12 -35.96
CA VAL A 880 -4.52 -5.18 -36.23
C VAL A 880 -3.98 -4.44 -34.98
N ALA A 881 -4.70 -4.50 -33.87
CA ALA A 881 -4.39 -3.80 -32.62
C ALA A 881 -4.31 -4.80 -31.45
N SER A 882 -3.54 -4.45 -30.42
CA SER A 882 -3.49 -5.22 -29.18
C SER A 882 -4.74 -5.02 -28.32
N PRO A 883 -5.02 -5.91 -27.34
CA PRO A 883 -6.18 -5.78 -26.44
C PRO A 883 -6.21 -4.51 -25.59
N PHE A 884 -5.12 -3.74 -25.55
CA PHE A 884 -5.04 -2.52 -24.76
C PHE A 884 -5.36 -1.24 -25.55
N HIS A 885 -5.63 -1.37 -26.85
CA HIS A 885 -6.00 -0.25 -27.70
C HIS A 885 -7.49 0.11 -27.55
N LEU A 886 -7.82 1.38 -27.77
CA LEU A 886 -9.19 1.87 -27.70
C LEU A 886 -10.10 1.11 -28.68
N GLY A 887 -11.24 0.62 -28.19
CA GLY A 887 -12.19 -0.21 -28.93
C GLY A 887 -11.86 -1.71 -28.98
N ALA A 888 -10.66 -2.13 -28.59
CA ALA A 888 -10.27 -3.54 -28.64
C ALA A 888 -10.92 -4.38 -27.52
N ARG A 889 -11.12 -3.76 -26.34
CA ARG A 889 -11.77 -4.40 -25.19
C ARG A 889 -13.24 -4.69 -25.50
N GLU A 890 -13.93 -3.72 -26.09
CA GLU A 890 -15.36 -3.81 -26.41
C GLU A 890 -15.60 -4.77 -27.58
N ALA A 891 -14.61 -4.94 -28.45
CA ALA A 891 -14.70 -5.89 -29.57
C ALA A 891 -14.63 -7.36 -29.13
N GLU A 892 -14.04 -7.64 -27.95
CA GLU A 892 -13.92 -8.99 -27.37
C GLU A 892 -13.45 -10.05 -28.39
N LEU A 893 -12.50 -9.67 -29.24
CA LEU A 893 -12.06 -10.48 -30.37
C LEU A 893 -11.12 -11.60 -29.95
N GLU A 894 -11.47 -12.83 -30.32
CA GLU A 894 -10.60 -13.99 -30.16
C GLU A 894 -9.64 -14.16 -31.37
N PRO A 895 -8.40 -14.63 -31.16
CA PRO A 895 -7.48 -14.98 -32.25
C PRO A 895 -8.09 -15.92 -33.29
N ILE A 896 -7.68 -15.77 -34.55
CA ILE A 896 -8.06 -16.71 -35.61
C ILE A 896 -7.38 -18.05 -35.30
N SER A 897 -8.19 -19.07 -34.98
CA SER A 897 -7.67 -20.40 -34.63
C SER A 897 -7.10 -21.11 -35.86
N PHE A 898 -6.02 -21.87 -35.66
CA PHE A 898 -5.45 -22.72 -36.71
C PHE A 898 -6.49 -23.72 -37.26
N ASP A 899 -6.65 -23.73 -38.59
CA ASP A 899 -7.52 -24.67 -39.30
C ASP A 899 -6.94 -24.96 -40.70
N ALA A 900 -6.12 -26.01 -40.77
CA ALA A 900 -5.49 -26.47 -42.01
C ALA A 900 -6.49 -26.93 -43.10
N THR A 901 -7.71 -27.32 -42.72
CA THR A 901 -8.72 -27.74 -43.69
C THR A 901 -9.31 -26.50 -44.34
N LYS A 902 -9.77 -25.54 -43.53
CA LYS A 902 -10.33 -24.28 -44.00
C LYS A 902 -9.31 -23.44 -44.79
N ALA A 903 -8.05 -23.42 -44.36
CA ALA A 903 -6.98 -22.76 -45.11
C ALA A 903 -6.85 -23.34 -46.53
N ARG A 904 -6.85 -24.67 -46.68
CA ARG A 904 -6.78 -25.33 -48.00
C ARG A 904 -8.03 -25.10 -48.84
N GLU A 905 -9.22 -25.15 -48.24
CA GLU A 905 -10.49 -24.84 -48.92
C GLU A 905 -10.49 -23.41 -49.50
N LEU A 906 -10.02 -22.43 -48.72
CA LEU A 906 -9.92 -21.03 -49.18
C LEU A 906 -8.88 -20.83 -50.28
N LEU A 907 -7.87 -21.70 -50.39
CA LEU A 907 -6.82 -21.65 -51.41
C LEU A 907 -7.17 -22.39 -52.71
N GLU A 908 -8.28 -23.13 -52.79
CA GLU A 908 -8.62 -23.97 -53.97
C GLU A 908 -8.69 -23.20 -55.29
N LYS A 909 -9.07 -21.91 -55.23
CA LYS A 909 -9.22 -21.03 -56.40
C LYS A 909 -8.07 -20.05 -56.58
N ILE A 910 -7.04 -20.15 -55.74
CA ILE A 910 -5.86 -19.29 -55.76
C ILE A 910 -4.72 -20.01 -56.48
N ASP A 911 -3.93 -19.28 -57.28
CA ASP A 911 -2.74 -19.88 -57.88
C ASP A 911 -1.67 -20.11 -56.81
N THR A 912 -1.49 -21.37 -56.43
CA THR A 912 -0.47 -21.80 -55.47
C THR A 912 0.82 -22.28 -56.15
N THR A 913 0.87 -22.28 -57.49
CA THR A 913 2.00 -22.83 -58.25
C THR A 913 3.13 -21.83 -58.46
N THR A 914 2.78 -20.54 -58.48
CA THR A 914 3.72 -19.41 -58.50
C THR A 914 4.34 -19.24 -57.11
N PRO A 915 5.67 -19.23 -56.97
CA PRO A 915 6.31 -18.98 -55.68
C PRO A 915 5.98 -17.60 -55.12
N ILE A 916 5.63 -17.56 -53.83
CA ILE A 916 5.47 -16.32 -53.07
C ILE A 916 6.76 -15.94 -52.37
N VAL A 917 7.04 -14.65 -52.30
CA VAL A 917 8.23 -14.10 -51.63
C VAL A 917 7.89 -13.65 -50.20
N LEU A 918 8.52 -14.29 -49.22
CA LEU A 918 8.43 -14.03 -47.79
C LEU A 918 9.68 -13.24 -47.35
N ARG A 919 9.55 -11.93 -47.11
CA ARG A 919 10.68 -11.07 -46.71
C ARG A 919 10.80 -10.95 -45.19
N THR A 920 12.02 -10.88 -44.68
CA THR A 920 12.29 -10.79 -43.23
C THR A 920 13.55 -9.99 -42.90
N PRO A 921 13.58 -9.24 -41.77
CA PRO A 921 14.80 -8.67 -41.24
C PRO A 921 15.55 -9.67 -40.34
N THR A 922 16.73 -9.30 -39.83
CA THR A 922 17.48 -10.11 -38.84
C THR A 922 17.15 -9.76 -37.39
N TYR A 923 16.58 -8.58 -37.13
CA TYR A 923 16.12 -8.10 -35.82
C TYR A 923 14.98 -7.09 -35.99
N MET A 924 14.25 -6.80 -34.92
CA MET A 924 13.08 -5.89 -34.90
C MET A 924 12.03 -6.30 -35.97
N PRO A 925 11.24 -7.35 -35.70
CA PRO A 925 10.99 -7.96 -34.38
C PRO A 925 12.08 -8.94 -33.91
N GLU A 926 12.14 -9.16 -32.60
CA GLU A 926 12.99 -10.20 -32.00
C GLU A 926 12.65 -11.59 -32.57
N ARG A 927 13.66 -12.44 -32.74
CA ARG A 927 13.52 -13.81 -33.28
C ARG A 927 12.98 -13.87 -34.71
N ALA A 928 13.18 -12.81 -35.51
CA ALA A 928 12.67 -12.66 -36.89
C ALA A 928 12.89 -13.90 -37.78
N GLU A 929 14.12 -14.41 -37.84
CA GLU A 929 14.43 -15.58 -38.68
C GLU A 929 13.74 -16.87 -38.21
N ALA A 930 13.54 -17.05 -36.90
CA ALA A 930 12.84 -18.20 -36.35
C ALA A 930 11.34 -18.14 -36.67
N ILE A 931 10.73 -16.97 -36.53
CA ILE A 931 9.33 -16.71 -36.94
C ILE A 931 9.17 -17.01 -38.44
N THR A 932 10.10 -16.52 -39.25
CA THR A 932 10.08 -16.67 -40.71
C THR A 932 10.14 -18.14 -41.13
N ARG A 933 11.04 -18.93 -40.53
CA ARG A 933 11.10 -20.38 -40.79
C ARG A 933 9.80 -21.09 -40.42
N PHE A 934 9.21 -20.74 -39.26
CA PHE A 934 7.95 -21.31 -38.81
C PHE A 934 6.80 -21.00 -39.80
N VAL A 935 6.66 -19.73 -40.19
CA VAL A 935 5.62 -19.29 -41.12
C VAL A 935 5.84 -19.89 -42.52
N ALA A 936 7.07 -19.92 -43.02
CA ALA A 936 7.39 -20.54 -44.31
C ALA A 936 6.93 -22.01 -44.35
N SER A 937 7.29 -22.80 -43.32
CA SER A 937 6.88 -24.20 -43.24
C SER A 937 5.36 -24.38 -43.12
N ALA A 938 4.66 -23.50 -42.40
CA ALA A 938 3.21 -23.53 -42.29
C ALA A 938 2.52 -23.26 -43.65
N LEU A 939 3.02 -22.29 -44.41
CA LEU A 939 2.50 -21.95 -45.74
C LEU A 939 2.82 -23.04 -46.78
N GLU A 940 4.01 -23.63 -46.74
CA GLU A 940 4.39 -24.76 -47.59
C GLU A 940 3.49 -25.99 -47.33
N ALA A 941 3.13 -26.25 -46.07
CA ALA A 941 2.22 -27.34 -45.72
C ALA A 941 0.81 -27.16 -46.31
N MET A 942 0.39 -25.92 -46.59
CA MET A 942 -0.87 -25.61 -47.28
C MET A 942 -0.77 -25.69 -48.81
N GLY A 943 0.42 -25.98 -49.35
CA GLY A 943 0.65 -26.17 -50.78
C GLY A 943 1.16 -24.92 -51.52
N LEU A 944 1.51 -23.84 -50.80
CA LEU A 944 2.18 -22.67 -51.38
C LEU A 944 3.67 -22.96 -51.57
N LYS A 945 4.29 -22.40 -52.61
CA LYS A 945 5.76 -22.42 -52.75
C LYS A 945 6.32 -21.14 -52.15
N VAL A 946 7.24 -21.24 -51.19
CA VAL A 946 7.77 -20.07 -50.47
C VAL A 946 9.24 -19.84 -50.84
N VAL A 947 9.60 -18.57 -51.10
CA VAL A 947 10.98 -18.10 -51.22
C VAL A 947 11.23 -17.09 -50.13
N VAL A 948 12.26 -17.31 -49.30
CA VAL A 948 12.61 -16.41 -48.21
C VAL A 948 13.70 -15.43 -48.66
N GLU A 949 13.47 -14.14 -48.46
CA GLU A 949 14.46 -13.08 -48.66
C GLU A 949 14.80 -12.40 -47.33
N VAL A 950 16.08 -12.35 -46.99
CA VAL A 950 16.57 -11.73 -45.75
C VAL A 950 17.26 -10.40 -46.07
N GLU A 951 16.92 -9.35 -45.32
CA GLU A 951 17.62 -8.07 -45.34
C GLU A 951 18.22 -7.77 -43.96
N ALA A 952 19.54 -7.64 -43.89
CA ALA A 952 20.25 -7.41 -42.63
C ALA A 952 20.27 -5.93 -42.23
N ASP A 953 20.16 -5.01 -43.19
CA ASP A 953 20.05 -3.57 -42.92
C ASP A 953 18.59 -3.20 -42.58
N ARG A 954 18.25 -3.21 -41.30
CA ARG A 954 16.88 -2.93 -40.81
C ARG A 954 16.34 -1.54 -41.22
N PRO A 955 17.12 -0.44 -41.19
CA PRO A 955 16.70 0.82 -41.80
C PRO A 955 16.40 0.72 -43.29
N ASN A 956 17.23 0.00 -44.06
CA ASN A 956 16.98 -0.23 -45.48
C ASN A 956 15.71 -1.04 -45.73
N TYR A 957 15.53 -2.12 -44.96
CA TYR A 957 14.32 -2.94 -44.98
C TYR A 957 13.05 -2.11 -44.75
N ALA A 958 13.05 -1.23 -43.73
CA ALA A 958 11.93 -0.33 -43.47
C ALA A 958 11.64 0.62 -44.65
N ARG A 959 12.67 1.20 -45.28
CA ARG A 959 12.49 2.08 -46.45
C ARG A 959 11.93 1.33 -47.65
N GLN A 960 12.43 0.12 -47.92
CA GLN A 960 11.91 -0.74 -48.99
C GLN A 960 10.43 -1.05 -48.76
N ILE A 961 10.04 -1.39 -47.53
CA ILE A 961 8.64 -1.71 -47.21
C ILE A 961 7.74 -0.48 -47.29
N GLY A 962 8.13 0.61 -46.64
CA GLY A 962 7.27 1.78 -46.49
C GLY A 962 7.26 2.68 -47.73
N LEU A 963 8.43 3.13 -48.18
CA LEU A 963 8.56 4.13 -49.25
C LEU A 963 8.53 3.52 -50.63
N GLU A 964 9.26 2.42 -50.83
CA GLU A 964 9.39 1.78 -52.15
C GLU A 964 8.26 0.78 -52.43
N LYS A 965 7.48 0.42 -51.39
CA LYS A 965 6.42 -0.60 -51.44
C LYS A 965 6.93 -1.96 -51.94
N ASN A 966 8.22 -2.23 -51.76
CA ASN A 966 8.87 -3.48 -52.10
C ASN A 966 8.77 -4.46 -50.92
N ILE A 967 7.63 -5.12 -50.78
CA ILE A 967 7.35 -6.03 -49.65
C ILE A 967 7.37 -7.52 -50.04
N GLY A 968 7.64 -7.85 -51.30
CA GLY A 968 7.39 -9.20 -51.83
C GLY A 968 5.89 -9.50 -51.82
N ASP A 969 5.50 -10.75 -51.54
CA ASP A 969 4.10 -11.10 -51.29
C ASP A 969 3.72 -10.84 -49.83
N LEU A 970 4.67 -11.03 -48.90
CA LEU A 970 4.50 -10.67 -47.50
C LEU A 970 5.84 -10.37 -46.82
N ALA A 971 5.83 -9.41 -45.87
CA ALA A 971 7.02 -8.95 -45.15
C ALA A 971 6.81 -8.91 -43.63
N LEU A 972 7.71 -9.54 -42.86
CA LEU A 972 7.67 -9.54 -41.40
C LEU A 972 7.94 -8.13 -40.86
N PHE A 973 7.13 -7.67 -39.91
CA PHE A 973 7.27 -6.35 -39.31
C PHE A 973 6.68 -6.29 -37.89
N ASP A 974 7.06 -5.27 -37.14
CA ASP A 974 6.52 -4.94 -35.82
C ASP A 974 5.67 -3.65 -35.86
N SER A 975 4.55 -3.67 -35.15
CA SER A 975 3.63 -2.54 -35.03
C SER A 975 3.50 -2.14 -33.57
N SER A 976 4.10 -1.00 -33.21
CA SER A 976 4.17 -0.44 -31.85
C SER A 976 3.40 0.88 -31.59
N PRO A 977 2.54 1.48 -32.46
CA PRO A 977 1.78 2.67 -32.06
C PRO A 977 0.86 2.36 -30.87
N HIS A 978 0.76 3.26 -29.88
CA HIS A 978 -0.17 3.12 -28.73
C HIS A 978 -1.56 3.73 -28.97
N SER A 979 -1.96 3.91 -30.24
CA SER A 979 -3.19 4.58 -30.65
C SER A 979 -3.84 3.85 -31.82
N THR A 980 -5.13 3.52 -31.67
CA THR A 980 -5.90 2.83 -32.72
C THR A 980 -5.99 3.70 -33.98
N TYR A 981 -6.20 5.01 -33.82
CA TYR A 981 -6.15 5.99 -34.91
C TYR A 981 -4.88 5.84 -35.74
N ARG A 982 -3.70 5.82 -35.09
CA ARG A 982 -2.42 5.74 -35.79
C ARG A 982 -2.28 4.43 -36.56
N ILE A 983 -2.70 3.31 -35.99
CA ILE A 983 -2.68 2.00 -36.68
C ILE A 983 -3.53 2.06 -37.95
N LEU A 984 -4.77 2.54 -37.82
CA LEU A 984 -5.71 2.59 -38.93
C LEU A 984 -5.27 3.59 -40.01
N ASP A 985 -4.86 4.78 -39.61
CA ASP A 985 -4.51 5.86 -40.53
C ASP A 985 -3.14 5.65 -41.21
N ASP A 986 -2.13 5.17 -40.48
CA ASP A 986 -0.80 4.95 -41.07
C ASP A 986 -0.73 3.69 -41.96
N LYS A 987 -1.52 2.67 -41.63
CA LYS A 987 -1.27 1.31 -42.15
C LYS A 987 -2.44 0.67 -42.90
N ILE A 988 -3.68 1.11 -42.65
CA ILE A 988 -4.89 0.44 -43.17
C ILE A 988 -5.68 1.31 -44.15
N SER A 989 -5.91 2.58 -43.82
CA SER A 989 -6.78 3.50 -44.55
C SER A 989 -6.40 3.62 -46.03
N SER A 990 -7.30 3.19 -46.92
CA SER A 990 -7.11 3.31 -48.36
C SER A 990 -7.39 4.72 -48.88
N THR A 991 -7.98 5.56 -48.03
CA THR A 991 -8.14 7.00 -48.28
C THR A 991 -6.83 7.75 -48.00
N THR A 992 -6.18 7.46 -46.87
CA THR A 992 -4.95 8.14 -46.44
C THR A 992 -3.73 7.64 -47.21
N LYS A 993 -3.63 6.32 -47.43
CA LYS A 993 -2.49 5.66 -48.10
C LYS A 993 -1.13 6.13 -47.57
N ALA A 994 -0.98 6.14 -46.24
CA ALA A 994 0.26 6.61 -45.64
C ALA A 994 1.43 5.65 -45.92
N VAL A 995 2.61 5.99 -45.37
CA VAL A 995 3.88 5.31 -45.64
C VAL A 995 3.80 3.79 -45.42
N TRP A 996 2.98 3.30 -44.49
CA TRP A 996 2.93 1.88 -44.17
C TRP A 996 1.75 1.12 -44.82
N TRP A 997 0.89 1.79 -45.59
CA TRP A 997 -0.21 1.15 -46.30
C TRP A 997 0.28 0.25 -47.45
N GLN A 998 -0.20 -0.99 -47.51
CA GLN A 998 0.26 -2.03 -48.45
C GLN A 998 -0.82 -2.50 -49.45
N GLY A 999 -1.69 -1.58 -49.87
CA GLY A 999 -2.67 -1.87 -50.92
C GLY A 999 -4.05 -2.30 -50.44
N TYR A 1000 -4.26 -2.51 -49.15
CA TYR A 1000 -5.52 -3.03 -48.63
C TYR A 1000 -6.69 -2.09 -48.95
N GLN A 1001 -7.77 -2.66 -49.48
CA GLN A 1001 -8.99 -1.95 -49.87
C GLN A 1001 -10.22 -2.71 -49.37
N ASP A 1002 -11.01 -2.06 -48.53
CA ASP A 1002 -12.33 -2.51 -48.11
C ASP A 1002 -13.18 -1.26 -47.87
N ALA A 1003 -14.22 -1.08 -48.70
CA ALA A 1003 -15.05 0.12 -48.67
C ALA A 1003 -15.80 0.29 -47.34
N GLU A 1004 -16.10 -0.81 -46.65
CA GLU A 1004 -16.73 -0.76 -45.33
C GLU A 1004 -15.72 -0.35 -44.26
N VAL A 1005 -14.49 -0.85 -44.32
CA VAL A 1005 -13.42 -0.38 -43.42
C VAL A 1005 -13.16 1.11 -43.60
N ASP A 1006 -13.07 1.61 -44.84
CA ASP A 1006 -12.87 3.05 -45.09
C ASP A 1006 -14.05 3.88 -44.57
N ARG A 1007 -15.28 3.37 -44.68
CA ARG A 1007 -16.47 4.00 -44.10
C ARG A 1007 -16.38 4.06 -42.57
N LEU A 1008 -15.99 2.96 -41.93
CA LEU A 1008 -15.87 2.84 -40.48
C LEU A 1008 -14.73 3.73 -39.94
N ILE A 1009 -13.57 3.76 -40.60
CA ILE A 1009 -12.46 4.67 -40.25
C ILE A 1009 -12.92 6.12 -40.33
N LYS A 1010 -13.70 6.50 -41.35
CA LYS A 1010 -14.24 7.86 -41.46
C LYS A 1010 -15.18 8.20 -40.31
N VAL A 1011 -15.99 7.24 -39.86
CA VAL A 1011 -16.86 7.42 -38.68
C VAL A 1011 -16.00 7.58 -37.42
N ALA A 1012 -15.01 6.73 -37.22
CA ALA A 1012 -14.10 6.78 -36.07
C ALA A 1012 -13.35 8.12 -35.98
N ASN A 1013 -12.79 8.60 -37.08
CA ASN A 1013 -12.09 9.90 -37.13
C ASN A 1013 -13.02 11.10 -36.92
N GLY A 1014 -14.35 10.92 -37.07
CA GLY A 1014 -15.34 11.95 -36.81
C GLY A 1014 -15.94 11.89 -35.40
N ALA A 1015 -15.67 10.83 -34.63
CA ALA A 1015 -16.16 10.66 -33.27
C ALA A 1015 -15.35 11.55 -32.31
N VAL A 1016 -16.05 12.22 -31.39
CA VAL A 1016 -15.45 13.18 -30.45
C VAL A 1016 -15.52 12.66 -29.03
N GLU A 1017 -16.72 12.28 -28.59
CA GLU A 1017 -16.94 11.71 -27.26
C GLU A 1017 -16.28 10.33 -27.13
N GLU A 1018 -15.78 10.03 -25.94
CA GLU A 1018 -15.00 8.82 -25.64
C GLU A 1018 -15.75 7.53 -26.03
N SER A 1019 -17.01 7.40 -25.60
CA SER A 1019 -17.84 6.23 -25.91
C SER A 1019 -18.11 6.06 -27.41
N ASP A 1020 -18.21 7.17 -28.15
CA ASP A 1020 -18.45 7.12 -29.59
C ASP A 1020 -17.19 6.67 -30.33
N ARG A 1021 -16.02 7.09 -29.85
CA ARG A 1021 -14.71 6.63 -30.37
C ARG A 1021 -14.50 5.14 -30.11
N GLU A 1022 -14.77 4.68 -28.88
CA GLU A 1022 -14.67 3.26 -28.50
C GLU A 1022 -15.51 2.38 -29.44
N GLU A 1023 -16.79 2.73 -29.61
CA GLU A 1023 -17.73 2.00 -30.46
C GLU A 1023 -17.32 2.02 -31.95
N ALA A 1024 -16.84 3.16 -32.44
CA ALA A 1024 -16.39 3.28 -33.82
C ALA A 1024 -15.10 2.48 -34.09
N TYR A 1025 -14.15 2.48 -33.15
CA TYR A 1025 -12.95 1.66 -33.26
C TYR A 1025 -13.24 0.17 -33.12
N ARG A 1026 -14.12 -0.22 -32.19
CA ARG A 1026 -14.63 -1.59 -32.07
C ARG A 1026 -15.09 -2.13 -33.42
N SER A 1027 -15.96 -1.37 -34.08
CA SER A 1027 -16.51 -1.73 -35.41
C SER A 1027 -15.41 -1.89 -36.47
N CYS A 1028 -14.39 -1.02 -36.47
CA CYS A 1028 -13.23 -1.16 -37.36
C CYS A 1028 -12.47 -2.46 -37.10
N LEU A 1029 -12.18 -2.76 -35.83
CA LEU A 1029 -11.38 -3.92 -35.42
C LEU A 1029 -12.09 -5.25 -35.72
N GLU A 1030 -13.42 -5.30 -35.54
CA GLU A 1030 -14.26 -6.45 -35.91
C GLU A 1030 -14.17 -6.73 -37.40
N ARG A 1031 -14.37 -5.71 -38.24
CA ARG A 1031 -14.31 -5.86 -39.69
C ARG A 1031 -12.92 -6.27 -40.17
N LEU A 1032 -11.87 -5.73 -39.55
CA LEU A 1032 -10.48 -6.07 -39.88
C LEU A 1032 -10.09 -7.47 -39.44
N ARG A 1033 -10.81 -8.10 -38.50
CA ARG A 1033 -10.66 -9.53 -38.21
C ARG A 1033 -11.34 -10.40 -39.27
N GLU A 1034 -12.52 -10.00 -39.73
CA GLU A 1034 -13.26 -10.74 -40.77
C GLU A 1034 -12.54 -10.74 -42.12
N ASN A 1035 -11.97 -9.60 -42.48
CA ASN A 1035 -11.23 -9.40 -43.72
C ASN A 1035 -9.81 -8.90 -43.42
N PRO A 1036 -8.90 -9.79 -42.98
CA PRO A 1036 -7.61 -9.40 -42.45
C PRO A 1036 -6.72 -8.72 -43.50
N PRO A 1037 -6.14 -7.54 -43.23
CA PRO A 1037 -5.14 -6.90 -44.09
C PRO A 1037 -3.75 -7.50 -43.91
N TRP A 1038 -3.51 -8.17 -42.79
CA TRP A 1038 -2.22 -8.73 -42.38
C TRP A 1038 -2.36 -10.22 -42.08
N LEU A 1039 -1.23 -10.91 -42.00
CA LEU A 1039 -1.15 -12.15 -41.24
C LEU A 1039 -0.84 -11.80 -39.78
N PHE A 1040 -1.82 -12.03 -38.90
CA PHE A 1040 -1.70 -11.76 -37.47
C PHE A 1040 -0.87 -12.86 -36.81
N LEU A 1041 0.13 -12.49 -36.02
CA LEU A 1041 0.94 -13.45 -35.28
C LEU A 1041 0.75 -13.28 -33.78
N LEU A 1042 1.49 -12.36 -33.16
CA LEU A 1042 1.72 -12.37 -31.72
C LEU A 1042 1.89 -10.96 -31.12
N HIS A 1043 1.50 -10.81 -29.87
CA HIS A 1043 1.94 -9.76 -28.95
C HIS A 1043 3.01 -10.32 -28.01
N PRO A 1044 4.25 -9.79 -27.99
CA PRO A 1044 5.28 -10.24 -27.05
C PRO A 1044 4.89 -9.99 -25.59
N VAL A 1045 5.48 -10.76 -24.68
CA VAL A 1045 5.40 -10.55 -23.23
C VAL A 1045 6.77 -10.09 -22.73
N GLU A 1046 6.84 -8.85 -22.26
CA GLU A 1046 8.04 -8.27 -21.65
C GLU A 1046 8.23 -8.82 -20.23
N VAL A 1047 9.48 -9.00 -19.82
CA VAL A 1047 9.85 -9.57 -18.52
C VAL A 1047 10.87 -8.70 -17.80
N PHE A 1048 10.62 -8.42 -16.51
CA PHE A 1048 11.64 -7.91 -15.60
C PHE A 1048 11.77 -8.81 -14.36
N ALA A 1049 12.93 -8.71 -13.71
CA ALA A 1049 13.16 -9.31 -12.41
C ALA A 1049 13.80 -8.31 -11.44
N ALA A 1050 13.58 -8.52 -10.15
CA ALA A 1050 14.19 -7.74 -9.08
C ALA A 1050 14.48 -8.62 -7.86
N ARG A 1051 15.23 -8.08 -6.91
CA ARG A 1051 15.41 -8.73 -5.61
C ARG A 1051 14.08 -8.88 -4.88
N LEU A 1052 13.91 -9.98 -4.14
CA LEU A 1052 12.65 -10.31 -3.44
C LEU A 1052 12.21 -9.29 -2.36
N ASP A 1053 13.16 -8.56 -1.77
CA ASP A 1053 12.89 -7.61 -0.70
C ASP A 1053 12.39 -6.24 -1.18
N LEU A 1054 12.42 -5.98 -2.49
CA LEU A 1054 11.93 -4.75 -3.10
C LEU A 1054 10.41 -4.82 -3.31
N GLN A 1055 9.72 -3.69 -3.15
CA GLN A 1055 8.30 -3.56 -3.45
C GLN A 1055 8.11 -2.31 -4.33
N GLY A 1056 6.91 -2.11 -4.90
CA GLY A 1056 6.61 -0.91 -5.70
C GLY A 1056 7.19 -0.89 -7.12
N LEU A 1057 7.62 -2.05 -7.65
CA LEU A 1057 8.09 -2.19 -9.03
C LEU A 1057 7.06 -2.94 -9.89
N SER A 1058 6.68 -2.39 -11.05
CA SER A 1058 5.78 -3.05 -12.00
C SER A 1058 6.08 -2.69 -13.45
N LEU A 1059 5.74 -3.56 -14.40
CA LEU A 1059 5.78 -3.24 -15.83
C LEU A 1059 4.41 -2.80 -16.32
N SER A 1060 4.38 -1.70 -17.07
CA SER A 1060 3.21 -1.33 -17.88
C SER A 1060 3.15 -2.16 -19.17
N CYS A 1061 1.99 -2.22 -19.83
CA CYS A 1061 1.86 -2.85 -21.14
C CYS A 1061 2.58 -2.08 -22.29
N LYS A 1062 3.12 -0.87 -22.02
CA LYS A 1062 4.09 -0.20 -22.89
C LYS A 1062 5.53 -0.71 -22.69
N GLY A 1063 5.74 -1.71 -21.82
CA GLY A 1063 7.06 -2.23 -21.45
C GLY A 1063 7.88 -1.29 -20.55
N VAL A 1064 7.28 -0.18 -20.05
CA VAL A 1064 7.94 0.78 -19.15
C VAL A 1064 7.86 0.30 -17.72
N LEU A 1065 8.99 0.36 -16.98
CA LEU A 1065 9.05 0.07 -15.55
C LEU A 1065 8.53 1.26 -14.73
N ASN A 1066 7.48 1.00 -13.95
CA ASN A 1066 6.96 1.92 -12.95
C ASN A 1066 7.69 1.68 -11.62
N ILE A 1067 8.05 2.77 -10.96
CA ILE A 1067 8.74 2.81 -9.67
C ILE A 1067 7.91 3.71 -8.75
N GLU A 1068 7.31 3.13 -7.71
CA GLU A 1068 6.36 3.79 -6.80
C GLU A 1068 6.84 3.89 -5.35
#